data_AF-A0A812IIG4-F1
#
_entry.id   AF-A0A812IIG4-F1
#
_cell.length_a   1.000
_cell.length_b   1.000
_cell.length_c   1.000
_cell.angle_alpha   90.00
_cell.angle_beta   90.00
_cell.angle_gamma   90.00
#
_symmetry.space_group_name_H-M   'P 1'
#
loop_
_entity.id
_entity.type
_entity.pdbx_description
1 polymer ?
#
loop_
_entity_poly.entity_id
_entity_poly.type
_entity_poly.pdbx_seq_one_letter_code
_entity_poly.pdbx_strand_id
1 'polypeptide(L)'
;MAKEPEGNWGSRLLTGFLTASPITLISLASCISYAHLLEPIGFHRSPQCPSVAVLCSASIFSAGFSNLVHNLMSHCPFLITCPDITFTLFLQAGQRSISHRHNVNEATAFVGLHVDALVLGLLFFVLGKLRVMAALRYLPYPVVAGFLAMIGAAVIKGAFKILLADPKNESCHLATVIAILFASSVLGLKQYGVRTSVSAPLLIILLLATFYTWAGVAGHSLPDLAEQGWLSPSSANSQSPIGIFFTDWFEVDYMATLPGFESLLLLLVATIMRALTVIAIESALADEPYSVDAEMSWLGLATGIGGVLGGVPMNATSAMTDLNKEGVKGDSLTARLTAIIITALHLLMWGSGFPLVDYLPRFLLGGLLMQMGGGMLLDWAVLVLQRLQWTGAVVVWAMVGISVFTDMTHGIVVGLVLALGFVSVRFTKLEVLKYHVTGIHFRSGTLYSDAQRSILKKYGDQTQVVGLTGFVFEGVAIAFATYLKEVVHSTRELKTLVIDCAACQGMNDSACSHFLKVAQMCASKDVSLVFCSLSPYDEMLLTSWNLEPYGCQIMPSVSEALDNAEQETLRHWLQPVTPTLRSSGHEPKVTALEKWLGKGVAKELLGIGEFYVFDTGEVISGQDEIVDAIMIAVPGFSDVQIEVQTGTQNKPARLLRTSHGAVCPAEALIGSHCRGRWVALDESVVFMIRPVQALKSTSKRHAFATLSSIALHQQMMQTDQLSAMYTLSKGGGWRGVTFDASTNNRPCKALEGFGPRLRSSHARRKEFARVGSRNMTGSVDVGKLSSPKTQRPRAPTNATSVDEEIPVAAVLDFQRFVSSSGRPSLGSVDADEAIETSLSDNVVFNRYSVGSNLHQLKGITALAELEFEEEEPDQP
;
A
#
# COMPACT_ATOMS: atom_id res chain seq x y z
N MET A 1 20.46 -22.73 24.06
CA MET A 1 21.78 -23.01 23.46
C MET A 1 21.92 -24.52 23.26
N ALA A 2 21.43 -25.03 22.13
CA ALA A 2 21.75 -26.39 21.71
C ALA A 2 23.13 -26.36 21.06
N LYS A 3 24.03 -27.26 21.47
CA LYS A 3 25.34 -27.42 20.83
C LYS A 3 25.11 -27.78 19.36
N GLU A 4 25.51 -26.90 18.44
CA GLU A 4 25.72 -27.31 17.05
C GLU A 4 26.76 -28.44 17.03
N PRO A 5 26.60 -29.45 16.17
CA PRO A 5 27.60 -30.49 16.01
C PRO A 5 28.90 -29.82 15.59
N GLU A 6 30.01 -30.16 16.26
CA GLU A 6 31.37 -29.74 15.88
C GLU A 6 31.67 -30.21 14.45
N GLY A 7 31.23 -29.43 13.46
CA GLY A 7 31.58 -29.62 12.08
C GLY A 7 33.09 -29.48 11.97
N ASN A 8 33.75 -30.56 11.55
CA ASN A 8 35.19 -30.67 11.40
C ASN A 8 35.76 -29.40 10.74
N TRP A 9 36.55 -28.60 11.48
CA TRP A 9 37.08 -27.31 11.02
C TRP A 9 37.78 -27.41 9.64
N GLY A 10 38.41 -28.55 9.35
CA GLY A 10 39.00 -28.82 8.04
C GLY A 10 37.97 -28.83 6.90
N SER A 11 36.76 -29.35 7.13
CA SER A 11 35.67 -29.35 6.14
C SER A 11 35.12 -27.95 5.88
N ARG A 12 35.01 -27.12 6.92
CA ARG A 12 34.58 -25.73 6.80
C ARG A 12 35.63 -24.89 6.08
N LEU A 13 36.92 -25.07 6.40
CA LEU A 13 38.03 -24.42 5.70
C LEU A 13 38.07 -24.81 4.22
N LEU A 14 37.92 -26.10 3.89
CA LEU A 14 37.90 -26.56 2.51
C LEU A 14 36.70 -25.98 1.75
N THR A 15 35.50 -26.03 2.34
CA THR A 15 34.28 -25.49 1.73
C THR A 15 34.39 -23.97 1.53
N GLY A 16 34.91 -23.27 2.53
CA GLY A 16 35.15 -21.83 2.45
C GLY A 16 36.17 -21.48 1.38
N PHE A 17 37.27 -22.24 1.25
CA PHE A 17 38.26 -22.00 0.20
C PHE A 17 37.71 -22.27 -1.21
N LEU A 18 36.97 -23.36 -1.40
CA LEU A 18 36.31 -23.69 -2.66
C LEU A 18 35.27 -22.66 -3.06
N THR A 19 34.60 -22.03 -2.09
CA THR A 19 33.64 -20.95 -2.33
C THR A 19 34.34 -19.60 -2.57
N ALA A 20 35.40 -19.31 -1.82
CA ALA A 20 36.16 -18.07 -1.91
C ALA A 20 36.90 -17.92 -3.23
N SER A 21 37.46 -19.02 -3.76
CA SER A 21 38.28 -19.01 -4.98
C SER A 21 37.56 -18.42 -6.21
N PRO A 22 36.37 -18.89 -6.62
CA PRO A 22 35.66 -18.32 -7.76
C PRO A 22 35.18 -16.89 -7.48
N ILE A 23 34.73 -16.58 -6.26
CA ILE A 23 34.29 -15.22 -5.89
C ILE A 23 35.46 -14.23 -6.00
N THR A 24 36.64 -14.62 -5.51
CA THR A 24 37.86 -13.82 -5.60
C THR A 24 38.27 -13.58 -7.04
N LEU A 25 38.22 -14.61 -7.90
CA LEU A 25 38.55 -14.48 -9.32
C LEU A 25 37.64 -13.45 -10.01
N ILE A 26 36.33 -13.54 -9.80
CA ILE A 26 35.36 -12.60 -10.39
C ILE A 26 35.56 -11.20 -9.80
N SER A 27 35.85 -11.08 -8.50
CA SER A 27 36.13 -9.80 -7.84
C SER A 27 37.39 -9.13 -8.36
N LEU A 28 38.50 -9.86 -8.52
CA LEU A 28 39.75 -9.35 -9.10
C LEU A 28 39.53 -8.88 -10.54
N ALA A 29 38.83 -9.67 -11.35
CA ALA A 29 38.52 -9.28 -12.71
C ALA A 29 37.61 -8.04 -12.76
N SER A 30 36.70 -7.88 -11.80
CA SER A 30 35.87 -6.68 -11.65
C SER A 30 36.70 -5.46 -11.26
N CYS A 31 37.65 -5.59 -10.32
CA CYS A 31 38.60 -4.52 -9.94
C CYS A 31 39.34 -3.98 -11.16
N ILE A 32 39.82 -4.87 -12.04
CA ILE A 32 40.56 -4.48 -13.23
C ILE A 32 39.64 -3.84 -14.27
N SER A 33 38.47 -4.43 -14.48
CA SER A 33 37.49 -3.93 -15.45
C SER A 33 36.98 -2.53 -15.08
N TYR A 34 36.71 -2.27 -13.79
CA TYR A 34 36.28 -0.96 -13.31
C TYR A 34 37.42 0.06 -13.24
N ALA A 35 38.66 -0.37 -12.99
CA ALA A 35 39.83 0.50 -13.12
C ALA A 35 40.03 1.02 -14.54
N HIS A 36 39.82 0.18 -15.56
CA HIS A 36 39.82 0.62 -16.96
C HIS A 36 38.68 1.60 -17.30
N LEU A 37 37.56 1.51 -16.57
CA LEU A 37 36.43 2.42 -16.73
C LEU A 37 36.67 3.80 -16.11
N LEU A 38 37.52 3.89 -15.08
CA LEU A 38 37.87 5.13 -14.37
C LEU A 38 38.75 6.06 -15.20
N GLU A 39 39.60 5.53 -16.09
CA GLU A 39 40.46 6.34 -16.95
C GLU A 39 39.61 7.22 -17.89
N PRO A 40 39.82 8.56 -17.93
CA PRO A 40 39.07 9.44 -18.81
C PRO A 40 39.43 9.16 -20.27
N ILE A 41 38.39 8.84 -21.04
CA ILE A 41 38.49 8.33 -22.40
C ILE A 41 38.94 9.45 -23.36
N GLY A 42 40.20 9.36 -23.78
CA GLY A 42 40.77 9.97 -24.97
C GLY A 42 41.92 9.08 -25.45
N PHE A 43 42.12 8.97 -26.76
CA PHE A 43 43.19 8.15 -27.38
C PHE A 43 44.61 8.50 -26.88
N HIS A 44 44.76 9.64 -26.22
CA HIS A 44 45.98 10.04 -25.53
C HIS A 44 45.71 10.11 -24.03
N ARG A 45 46.52 9.37 -23.26
CA ARG A 45 46.61 9.48 -21.80
C ARG A 45 46.65 10.96 -21.44
N SER A 46 45.66 11.44 -20.70
CA SER A 46 45.80 12.75 -20.06
C SER A 46 46.91 12.57 -19.01
N PRO A 47 48.07 13.23 -19.15
CA PRO A 47 49.23 12.99 -18.28
C PRO A 47 48.96 13.31 -16.81
N GLN A 48 47.80 13.91 -16.52
CA GLN A 48 47.35 14.39 -15.22
C GLN A 48 46.50 13.35 -14.47
N CYS A 49 46.04 12.27 -15.11
CA CYS A 49 45.18 11.27 -14.47
C CYS A 49 45.96 10.02 -14.01
N PRO A 50 45.56 9.39 -12.88
CA PRO A 50 46.18 8.16 -12.41
C PRO A 50 46.13 7.06 -13.46
N SER A 51 47.24 6.34 -13.65
CA SER A 51 47.27 5.21 -14.58
C SER A 51 46.31 4.09 -14.17
N VAL A 52 45.82 3.31 -15.14
CA VAL A 52 44.97 2.13 -14.88
C VAL A 52 45.60 1.18 -13.86
N ALA A 53 46.91 1.01 -13.88
CA ALA A 53 47.61 0.14 -12.94
C ALA A 53 47.50 0.61 -11.48
N VAL A 54 47.59 1.93 -11.25
CA VAL A 54 47.37 2.52 -9.91
C VAL A 54 45.91 2.31 -9.48
N LEU A 55 44.97 2.54 -10.38
CA LEU A 55 43.53 2.34 -10.13
C LEU A 55 43.19 0.87 -9.86
N CYS A 56 43.80 -0.07 -10.58
CA CYS A 56 43.71 -1.50 -10.35
C CYS A 56 44.25 -1.84 -8.96
N SER A 57 45.46 -1.37 -8.64
CA SER A 57 46.09 -1.63 -7.34
C SER A 57 45.25 -1.08 -6.19
N ALA A 58 44.71 0.13 -6.31
CA ALA A 58 43.82 0.73 -5.32
C ALA A 58 42.51 -0.06 -5.19
N SER A 59 41.95 -0.55 -6.30
CA SER A 59 40.73 -1.35 -6.29
C SER A 59 40.94 -2.71 -5.62
N ILE A 60 42.03 -3.41 -5.91
CA ILE A 60 42.35 -4.71 -5.29
C ILE A 60 42.59 -4.54 -3.78
N PHE A 61 43.35 -3.52 -3.37
CA PHE A 61 43.54 -3.17 -1.97
C PHE A 61 42.20 -2.89 -1.27
N SER A 62 41.38 -2.01 -1.85
CA SER A 62 40.08 -1.64 -1.29
C SER A 62 39.10 -2.80 -1.23
N ALA A 63 39.10 -3.71 -2.20
CA ALA A 63 38.24 -4.89 -2.20
C ALA A 63 38.57 -5.78 -1.00
N GLY A 64 39.85 -6.02 -0.72
CA GLY A 64 40.28 -6.75 0.48
C GLY A 64 39.95 -5.98 1.78
N PHE A 65 40.36 -4.71 1.85
CA PHE A 65 40.21 -3.88 3.05
C PHE A 65 38.73 -3.65 3.42
N SER A 66 37.90 -3.24 2.46
CA SER A 66 36.47 -2.97 2.70
C SER A 66 35.74 -4.24 3.11
N ASN A 67 36.09 -5.39 2.51
CA ASN A 67 35.49 -6.67 2.84
C ASN A 67 35.83 -7.08 4.27
N LEU A 68 37.09 -6.85 4.71
CA LEU A 68 37.51 -7.09 6.08
C LEU A 68 36.72 -6.22 7.08
N VAL A 69 36.76 -4.90 6.89
CA VAL A 69 36.15 -3.95 7.84
C VAL A 69 34.63 -4.13 7.88
N HIS A 70 33.99 -4.22 6.72
CA HIS A 70 32.53 -4.35 6.65
C HIS A 70 32.07 -5.71 7.18
N ASN A 71 32.75 -6.82 6.88
CA ASN A 71 32.37 -8.13 7.43
C ASN A 71 32.56 -8.22 8.96
N LEU A 72 33.59 -7.57 9.51
CA LEU A 72 33.82 -7.49 10.96
C LEU A 72 32.74 -6.69 11.69
N MET A 73 32.19 -5.65 11.05
CA MET A 73 31.18 -4.77 11.65
C MET A 73 29.73 -5.19 11.37
N SER A 74 29.49 -5.85 10.23
CA SER A 74 28.16 -6.27 9.78
C SER A 74 27.63 -7.45 10.59
N HIS A 75 26.32 -7.41 10.85
CA HIS A 75 25.61 -8.55 11.43
C HIS A 75 25.37 -9.65 10.40
N CYS A 76 25.42 -9.33 9.11
CA CYS A 76 25.28 -10.29 8.02
C CYS A 76 26.59 -11.08 7.81
N PRO A 77 26.58 -12.41 7.97
CA PRO A 77 27.78 -13.23 7.80
C PRO A 77 28.14 -13.49 6.33
N PHE A 78 27.17 -13.36 5.42
CA PHE A 78 27.32 -13.71 4.00
C PHE A 78 27.87 -12.58 3.13
N LEU A 79 27.93 -11.37 3.68
CA LEU A 79 28.18 -10.15 2.93
C LEU A 79 29.57 -10.14 2.28
N ILE A 80 29.62 -9.83 0.98
CA ILE A 80 30.87 -9.63 0.22
C ILE A 80 30.85 -8.25 -0.45
N THR A 81 31.95 -7.50 -0.29
CA THR A 81 32.15 -6.22 -0.98
C THR A 81 32.99 -6.37 -2.25
N CYS A 82 32.66 -5.59 -3.28
CA CYS A 82 33.31 -5.58 -4.58
C CYS A 82 33.24 -4.16 -5.17
N PRO A 83 34.01 -3.81 -6.21
CA PRO A 83 33.85 -2.50 -6.83
C PRO A 83 32.49 -2.38 -7.51
N ASP A 84 31.95 -1.16 -7.48
CA ASP A 84 30.62 -0.83 -7.97
C ASP A 84 30.73 0.24 -9.06
N ILE A 85 29.96 0.06 -10.13
CA ILE A 85 29.95 0.99 -11.26
C ILE A 85 29.47 2.38 -10.89
N THR A 86 28.50 2.55 -9.98
CA THR A 86 28.03 3.88 -9.60
C THR A 86 29.07 4.64 -8.80
N PHE A 87 29.84 3.94 -7.96
CA PHE A 87 30.97 4.53 -7.24
C PHE A 87 32.10 4.86 -8.22
N THR A 88 32.35 3.98 -9.19
CA THR A 88 33.31 4.20 -10.28
C THR A 88 32.95 5.43 -11.12
N LEU A 89 31.68 5.60 -11.49
CA LEU A 89 31.21 6.76 -12.26
C LEU A 89 31.33 8.05 -11.45
N PHE A 90 31.03 8.01 -10.16
CA PHE A 90 31.23 9.14 -9.25
C PHE A 90 32.70 9.59 -9.21
N LEU A 91 33.63 8.65 -8.97
CA LEU A 91 35.07 8.94 -9.01
C LEU A 91 35.50 9.46 -10.38
N GLN A 92 34.99 8.87 -11.48
CA GLN A 92 35.31 9.31 -12.83
C GLN A 92 34.89 10.77 -13.08
N ALA A 93 33.72 11.19 -12.61
CA ALA A 93 33.28 12.58 -12.73
C ALA A 93 34.13 13.53 -11.87
N GLY A 94 34.56 13.11 -10.68
CA GLY A 94 35.54 13.83 -9.86
C GLY A 94 36.86 14.04 -10.62
N GLN A 95 37.42 12.95 -11.18
CA GLN A 95 38.65 13.00 -11.96
C GLN A 95 38.53 13.88 -13.22
N ARG A 96 37.40 13.83 -13.93
CA ARG A 96 37.14 14.74 -15.06
C ARG A 96 37.11 16.19 -14.63
N SER A 97 36.42 16.50 -13.54
CA SER A 97 36.35 17.85 -12.96
C SER A 97 37.75 18.39 -12.60
N ILE A 98 38.65 17.53 -12.12
CA ILE A 98 40.05 17.88 -11.84
C ILE A 98 40.82 18.11 -13.15
N SER A 99 40.71 17.20 -14.11
CA SER A 99 41.45 17.24 -15.39
C SER A 99 41.12 18.44 -16.28
N HIS A 100 39.93 19.02 -16.14
CA HIS A 100 39.52 20.20 -16.90
C HIS A 100 40.12 21.52 -16.37
N ARG A 101 40.77 21.53 -15.21
CA ARG A 101 41.41 22.72 -14.65
C ARG A 101 42.85 22.87 -15.19
N HIS A 102 43.22 24.08 -15.60
CA HIS A 102 44.58 24.38 -16.03
C HIS A 102 45.55 24.31 -14.83
N ASN A 103 46.75 23.73 -15.03
CA ASN A 103 47.84 23.57 -14.04
C ASN A 103 47.64 22.56 -12.90
N VAL A 104 46.95 21.44 -13.15
CA VAL A 104 46.79 20.39 -12.12
C VAL A 104 47.77 19.23 -12.34
N ASN A 105 48.51 18.86 -11.29
CA ASN A 105 49.50 17.77 -11.29
C ASN A 105 48.84 16.41 -10.98
N GLU A 106 49.52 15.30 -11.35
CA GLU A 106 49.07 13.92 -11.08
C GLU A 106 48.81 13.67 -9.59
N ALA A 107 49.59 14.30 -8.70
CA ALA A 107 49.39 14.27 -7.25
C ALA A 107 48.01 14.77 -6.80
N THR A 108 47.49 15.83 -7.42
CA THR A 108 46.16 16.37 -7.11
C THR A 108 45.05 15.42 -7.56
N ALA A 109 45.18 14.83 -8.75
CA ALA A 109 44.22 13.85 -9.26
C ALA A 109 44.18 12.59 -8.38
N PHE A 110 45.35 12.12 -7.95
CA PHE A 110 45.49 10.98 -7.05
C PHE A 110 44.87 11.26 -5.67
N VAL A 111 45.18 12.41 -5.04
CA VAL A 111 44.55 12.80 -3.77
C VAL A 111 43.04 13.03 -3.93
N GLY A 112 42.59 13.62 -5.03
CA GLY A 112 41.17 13.84 -5.32
C GLY A 112 40.34 12.56 -5.33
N LEU A 113 40.90 11.46 -5.86
CA LEU A 113 40.24 10.15 -5.85
C LEU A 113 40.01 9.61 -4.43
N HIS A 114 40.95 9.86 -3.52
CA HIS A 114 40.82 9.48 -2.10
C HIS A 114 39.90 10.42 -1.31
N VAL A 115 39.89 11.71 -1.66
CA VAL A 115 38.94 12.69 -1.11
C VAL A 115 37.51 12.33 -1.50
N ASP A 116 37.27 11.98 -2.76
CA ASP A 116 35.96 11.50 -3.23
C ASP A 116 35.51 10.26 -2.45
N ALA A 117 36.40 9.29 -2.24
CA ALA A 117 36.15 8.11 -1.40
C ALA A 117 35.76 8.49 0.04
N LEU A 118 36.48 9.43 0.65
CA LEU A 118 36.22 9.93 2.00
C LEU A 118 34.84 10.63 2.08
N VAL A 119 34.51 11.47 1.10
CA VAL A 119 33.22 12.18 1.02
C VAL A 119 32.07 11.18 0.92
N LEU A 120 32.18 10.19 0.05
CA LEU A 120 31.17 9.13 -0.10
C LEU A 120 30.99 8.34 1.21
N GLY A 121 32.10 7.95 1.84
CA GLY A 121 32.08 7.21 3.11
C GLY A 121 31.44 8.00 4.25
N LEU A 122 31.80 9.28 4.39
CA LEU A 122 31.24 10.17 5.40
C LEU A 122 29.73 10.38 5.19
N LEU A 123 29.30 10.61 3.94
CA LEU A 123 27.89 10.75 3.60
C LEU A 123 27.09 9.51 4.02
N PHE A 124 27.56 8.32 3.67
CA PHE A 124 26.87 7.07 4.03
C PHE A 124 26.82 6.86 5.54
N PHE A 125 27.91 7.15 6.25
CA PHE A 125 27.95 7.08 7.69
C PHE A 125 26.90 8.00 8.34
N VAL A 126 26.82 9.26 7.90
CA VAL A 126 25.85 10.24 8.41
C VAL A 126 24.41 9.83 8.08
N LEU A 127 24.13 9.42 6.84
CA LEU A 127 22.77 9.03 6.43
C LEU A 127 22.26 7.81 7.20
N GLY A 128 23.13 6.82 7.44
CA GLY A 128 22.79 5.67 8.28
C GLY A 128 22.54 6.05 9.74
N LYS A 129 23.34 6.97 10.32
CA LYS A 129 23.11 7.48 11.69
C LYS A 129 21.82 8.28 11.83
N LEU A 130 21.45 9.04 10.81
CA LEU A 130 20.21 9.83 10.77
C LEU A 130 18.96 9.00 10.44
N ARG A 131 19.10 7.70 10.15
CA ARG A 131 18.01 6.78 9.77
C ARG A 131 17.19 7.25 8.56
N VAL A 132 17.87 7.90 7.61
CA VAL A 132 17.24 8.48 6.41
C VAL A 132 16.86 7.38 5.39
N MET A 133 17.36 6.15 5.56
CA MET A 133 17.12 5.06 4.62
C MET A 133 15.64 4.65 4.54
N ALA A 134 14.85 4.93 5.58
CA ALA A 134 13.41 4.75 5.56
C ALA A 134 12.72 5.60 4.47
N ALA A 135 13.23 6.79 4.17
CA ALA A 135 12.66 7.67 3.14
C ALA A 135 12.94 7.15 1.72
N LEU A 136 14.07 6.47 1.50
CA LEU A 136 14.44 5.94 0.18
C LEU A 136 13.58 4.73 -0.24
N ARG A 137 12.86 4.10 0.71
CA ARG A 137 11.88 3.04 0.42
C ARG A 137 10.66 3.53 -0.37
N TYR A 138 10.44 4.84 -0.46
CA TYR A 138 9.30 5.43 -1.20
C TYR A 138 9.60 5.73 -2.68
N LEU A 139 10.80 5.44 -3.18
CA LEU A 139 11.11 5.61 -4.60
C LEU A 139 10.20 4.73 -5.47
N PRO A 140 9.57 5.28 -6.53
CA PRO A 140 8.73 4.47 -7.41
C PRO A 140 9.52 3.32 -8.03
N TYR A 141 8.99 2.10 -7.93
CA TYR A 141 9.64 0.89 -8.45
C TYR A 141 10.10 0.99 -9.93
N PRO A 142 9.35 1.65 -10.85
CA PRO A 142 9.84 1.85 -12.22
C PRO A 142 11.14 2.67 -12.33
N VAL A 143 11.37 3.63 -11.43
CA VAL A 143 12.61 4.43 -11.39
C VAL A 143 13.77 3.53 -10.97
N VAL A 144 13.57 2.69 -9.96
CA VAL A 144 14.56 1.71 -9.50
C VAL A 144 14.93 0.73 -10.62
N ALA A 145 13.92 0.15 -11.27
CA ALA A 145 14.13 -0.76 -12.39
C ALA A 145 14.85 -0.08 -13.57
N GLY A 146 14.40 1.12 -13.96
CA GLY A 146 15.02 1.89 -15.04
C GLY A 146 16.45 2.28 -14.72
N PHE A 147 16.74 2.54 -13.45
CA PHE A 147 18.07 2.83 -12.96
C PHE A 147 19.02 1.62 -13.08
N LEU A 148 18.60 0.45 -12.61
CA LEU A 148 19.37 -0.79 -12.75
C LEU A 148 19.59 -1.17 -14.23
N ALA A 149 18.60 -0.92 -15.09
CA ALA A 149 18.74 -1.08 -16.52
C ALA A 149 19.75 -0.10 -17.15
N MET A 150 19.72 1.17 -16.75
CA MET A 150 20.71 2.18 -17.18
C MET A 150 22.13 1.80 -16.78
N ILE A 151 22.32 1.28 -15.56
CA ILE A 151 23.62 0.73 -15.15
C ILE A 151 24.03 -0.38 -16.12
N GLY A 152 23.15 -1.34 -16.39
CA GLY A 152 23.45 -2.44 -17.31
C GLY A 152 23.92 -1.93 -18.68
N ALA A 153 23.23 -0.93 -19.24
CA ALA A 153 23.62 -0.27 -20.47
C ALA A 153 24.97 0.46 -20.37
N ALA A 154 25.22 1.17 -19.28
CA ALA A 154 26.48 1.87 -19.04
C ALA A 154 27.67 0.90 -18.92
N VAL A 155 27.47 -0.24 -18.24
CA VAL A 155 28.46 -1.32 -18.12
C VAL A 155 28.79 -1.91 -19.50
N ILE A 156 27.80 -2.18 -20.34
CA ILE A 156 28.03 -2.67 -21.72
C ILE A 156 28.76 -1.61 -22.56
N LYS A 157 28.36 -0.33 -22.46
CA LYS A 157 29.07 0.79 -23.12
C LYS A 157 30.53 0.88 -22.66
N GLY A 158 30.78 0.59 -21.38
CA GLY A 158 32.11 0.43 -20.80
C GLY A 158 32.90 -0.72 -21.41
N ALA A 159 32.28 -1.89 -21.50
CA ALA A 159 32.90 -3.08 -22.10
C ALA A 159 33.35 -2.84 -23.54
N PHE A 160 32.50 -2.22 -24.37
CA PHE A 160 32.86 -1.87 -25.74
C PHE A 160 34.07 -0.94 -25.83
N LYS A 161 34.25 -0.01 -24.88
CA LYS A 161 35.43 0.87 -24.85
C LYS A 161 36.72 0.11 -24.58
N ILE A 162 36.70 -0.91 -23.72
CA ILE A 162 37.86 -1.77 -23.45
C ILE A 162 38.17 -2.64 -24.66
N LEU A 163 37.13 -3.20 -25.30
CA LEU A 163 37.27 -4.14 -26.41
C LEU A 163 37.67 -3.46 -27.74
N LEU A 164 37.16 -2.26 -28.00
CA LEU A 164 37.39 -1.47 -29.22
C LEU A 164 38.35 -0.30 -28.95
N ALA A 165 39.41 -0.54 -28.17
CA ALA A 165 40.41 0.47 -27.85
C ALA A 165 41.11 1.03 -29.10
N ASP A 166 41.39 0.17 -30.09
CA ASP A 166 41.78 0.58 -31.45
C ASP A 166 40.80 -0.01 -32.47
N PRO A 167 39.79 0.76 -32.93
CA PRO A 167 38.79 0.30 -33.88
C PRO A 167 39.34 -0.11 -35.25
N LYS A 168 40.60 0.20 -35.57
CA LYS A 168 41.23 -0.21 -36.84
C LYS A 168 41.91 -1.57 -36.74
N ASN A 169 42.09 -2.09 -35.53
CA ASN A 169 42.77 -3.35 -35.28
C ASN A 169 41.78 -4.52 -35.35
N GLU A 170 42.00 -5.46 -36.27
CA GLU A 170 41.13 -6.63 -36.46
C GLU A 170 41.04 -7.51 -35.20
N SER A 171 42.12 -7.61 -34.42
CA SER A 171 42.15 -8.35 -33.16
C SER A 171 41.14 -7.81 -32.15
N CYS A 172 40.88 -6.49 -32.14
CA CYS A 172 39.87 -5.87 -31.27
C CYS A 172 38.45 -6.32 -31.64
N HIS A 173 38.15 -6.50 -32.93
CA HIS A 173 36.86 -7.02 -33.38
C HIS A 173 36.68 -8.49 -33.01
N LEU A 174 37.72 -9.31 -33.21
CA LEU A 174 37.68 -10.72 -32.80
C LEU A 174 37.54 -10.86 -31.27
N ALA A 175 38.29 -10.07 -30.50
CA ALA A 175 38.16 -9.98 -29.05
C ALA A 175 36.74 -9.61 -28.62
N THR A 176 36.09 -8.69 -29.34
CA THR A 176 34.68 -8.31 -29.09
C THR A 176 33.73 -9.48 -29.33
N VAL A 177 33.92 -10.24 -30.41
CA VAL A 177 33.09 -11.43 -30.70
C VAL A 177 33.27 -12.50 -29.61
N ILE A 178 34.52 -12.77 -29.20
CA ILE A 178 34.81 -13.72 -28.10
C ILE A 178 34.15 -13.26 -26.80
N ALA A 179 34.23 -11.96 -26.48
CA ALA A 179 33.59 -11.38 -25.30
C ALA A 179 32.06 -11.55 -25.32
N ILE A 180 31.41 -11.29 -26.45
CA ILE A 180 29.96 -11.48 -26.64
C ILE A 180 29.58 -12.96 -26.52
N LEU A 181 30.36 -13.87 -27.13
CA LEU A 181 30.14 -15.31 -27.05
C LEU A 181 30.28 -15.81 -25.61
N PHE A 182 31.30 -15.35 -24.89
CA PHE A 182 31.46 -15.66 -23.47
C PHE A 182 30.24 -15.17 -22.66
N ALA A 183 29.88 -13.89 -22.79
CA ALA A 183 28.77 -13.30 -22.05
C ALA A 183 27.43 -14.00 -22.33
N SER A 184 27.12 -14.21 -23.61
CA SER A 184 25.90 -14.90 -24.04
C SER A 184 25.88 -16.37 -23.62
N SER A 185 27.02 -17.06 -23.60
CA SER A 185 27.12 -18.44 -23.12
C SER A 185 26.83 -18.53 -21.63
N VAL A 186 27.43 -17.67 -20.80
CA VAL A 186 27.16 -17.63 -19.35
C VAL A 186 25.69 -17.32 -19.07
N LEU A 187 25.12 -16.31 -19.75
CA LEU A 187 23.71 -15.94 -19.59
C LEU A 187 22.75 -17.01 -20.11
N GLY A 188 23.07 -17.68 -21.22
CA GLY A 188 22.30 -18.79 -21.76
C GLY A 188 22.31 -20.00 -20.83
N LEU A 189 23.48 -20.39 -20.31
CA LEU A 189 23.62 -21.47 -19.34
C LEU A 189 22.81 -21.20 -18.05
N LYS A 190 22.75 -19.94 -17.60
CA LYS A 190 21.87 -19.53 -16.49
C LYS A 190 20.40 -19.83 -16.79
N GLN A 191 19.92 -19.59 -18.02
CA GLN A 191 18.53 -19.90 -18.40
C GLN A 191 18.23 -21.41 -18.42
N TYR A 192 19.24 -22.24 -18.71
CA TYR A 192 19.14 -23.70 -18.61
C TYR A 192 19.32 -24.25 -17.18
N GLY A 193 19.37 -23.38 -16.17
CA GLY A 193 19.48 -23.77 -14.76
C GLY A 193 20.90 -24.09 -14.30
N VAL A 194 21.92 -23.84 -15.12
CA VAL A 194 23.33 -23.98 -14.71
C VAL A 194 23.71 -22.76 -13.86
N ARG A 195 24.23 -23.02 -12.66
CA ARG A 195 24.61 -21.97 -11.71
C ARG A 195 25.72 -21.08 -12.29
N THR A 196 25.56 -19.77 -12.16
CA THR A 196 26.55 -18.78 -12.63
C THR A 196 27.88 -18.88 -11.86
N SER A 197 27.83 -19.29 -10.58
CA SER A 197 29.02 -19.58 -9.75
C SER A 197 29.91 -20.68 -10.30
N VAL A 198 29.37 -21.58 -11.12
CA VAL A 198 30.11 -22.69 -11.72
C VAL A 198 30.48 -22.35 -13.17
N SER A 199 29.49 -21.90 -13.96
CA SER A 199 29.69 -21.63 -15.38
C SER A 199 30.67 -20.49 -15.64
N ALA A 200 30.62 -19.38 -14.89
CA ALA A 200 31.51 -18.25 -15.13
C ALA A 200 32.99 -18.58 -14.84
N PRO A 201 33.39 -19.09 -13.65
CA PRO A 201 34.78 -19.45 -13.39
C PRO A 201 35.33 -20.53 -14.33
N LEU A 202 34.54 -21.56 -14.65
CA LEU A 202 34.96 -22.61 -15.58
C LEU A 202 35.21 -22.06 -17.00
N LEU A 203 34.32 -21.20 -17.49
CA LEU A 203 34.49 -20.57 -18.80
C LEU A 203 35.67 -19.57 -18.79
N ILE A 204 35.91 -18.85 -17.70
CA ILE A 204 37.10 -18.00 -17.55
C ILE A 204 38.38 -18.85 -17.64
N ILE A 205 38.46 -19.94 -16.87
CA ILE A 205 39.63 -20.84 -16.86
C ILE A 205 39.83 -21.45 -18.26
N LEU A 206 38.74 -21.91 -18.89
CA LEU A 206 38.78 -22.49 -20.24
C LEU A 206 39.27 -21.47 -21.27
N LEU A 207 38.76 -20.24 -21.23
CA LEU A 207 39.17 -19.17 -22.15
C LEU A 207 40.63 -18.75 -21.95
N LEU A 208 41.08 -18.60 -20.70
CA LEU A 208 42.47 -18.28 -20.42
C LEU A 208 43.41 -19.40 -20.85
N ALA A 209 43.07 -20.66 -20.53
CA ALA A 209 43.88 -21.81 -20.91
C ALA A 209 43.98 -21.93 -22.44
N THR A 210 42.86 -21.78 -23.16
CA THR A 210 42.85 -21.84 -24.63
C THR A 210 43.61 -20.68 -25.26
N PHE A 211 43.43 -19.45 -24.76
CA PHE A 211 44.14 -18.27 -25.26
C PHE A 211 45.65 -18.37 -25.07
N TYR A 212 46.13 -18.72 -23.88
CA TYR A 212 47.56 -18.84 -23.61
C TYR A 212 48.20 -20.05 -24.29
N THR A 213 47.45 -21.14 -24.46
CA THR A 213 47.92 -22.29 -25.27
C THR A 213 48.08 -21.87 -26.73
N TRP A 214 47.12 -21.14 -27.29
CA TRP A 214 47.21 -20.60 -28.65
C TRP A 214 48.39 -19.64 -28.79
N ALA A 215 48.54 -18.67 -27.88
CA ALA A 215 49.63 -17.70 -27.91
C ALA A 215 51.00 -18.38 -27.83
N GLY A 216 51.15 -19.40 -26.96
CA GLY A 216 52.37 -20.19 -26.83
C GLY A 216 52.70 -21.00 -28.08
N VAL A 217 51.70 -21.64 -28.71
CA VAL A 217 51.86 -22.40 -29.97
C VAL A 217 52.19 -21.48 -31.15
N ALA A 218 51.60 -20.28 -31.18
CA ALA A 218 51.87 -19.26 -32.19
C ALA A 218 53.20 -18.51 -31.98
N GLY A 219 53.86 -18.72 -30.83
CA GLY A 219 55.14 -18.06 -30.50
C GLY A 219 55.02 -16.59 -30.15
N HIS A 220 53.84 -16.11 -29.76
CA HIS A 220 53.62 -14.72 -29.37
C HIS A 220 54.19 -14.44 -27.97
N SER A 221 54.99 -13.39 -27.84
CA SER A 221 55.42 -12.86 -26.54
C SER A 221 54.34 -11.96 -25.92
N LEU A 222 54.41 -11.69 -24.60
CA LEU A 222 53.47 -10.79 -23.93
C LEU A 222 53.45 -9.37 -24.53
N PRO A 223 54.60 -8.75 -24.87
CA PRO A 223 54.62 -7.48 -25.61
C PRO A 223 53.90 -7.56 -26.96
N ASP A 224 54.08 -8.65 -27.74
CA ASP A 224 53.41 -8.81 -29.03
C ASP A 224 51.89 -8.85 -28.87
N LEU A 225 51.40 -9.55 -27.84
CA LEU A 225 49.98 -9.61 -27.53
C LEU A 225 49.41 -8.25 -27.08
N ALA A 226 50.21 -7.44 -26.38
CA ALA A 226 49.83 -6.09 -26.00
C ALA A 226 49.77 -5.14 -27.21
N GLU A 227 50.77 -5.21 -28.11
CA GLU A 227 50.81 -4.44 -29.36
C GLU A 227 49.66 -4.80 -30.30
N GLN A 228 49.32 -6.09 -30.39
CA GLN A 228 48.17 -6.58 -31.14
C GLN A 228 46.82 -6.26 -30.48
N GLY A 229 46.80 -5.64 -29.30
CA GLY A 229 45.57 -5.23 -28.61
C GLY A 229 44.85 -6.34 -27.84
N TRP A 230 45.45 -7.51 -27.69
CA TRP A 230 44.92 -8.59 -26.85
C TRP A 230 45.10 -8.31 -25.36
N LEU A 231 46.25 -7.74 -24.97
CA LEU A 231 46.60 -7.39 -23.59
C LEU A 231 46.69 -5.86 -23.40
N SER A 232 46.71 -5.42 -22.14
CA SER A 232 47.02 -4.04 -21.79
C SER A 232 48.52 -3.76 -21.93
N PRO A 233 48.93 -2.51 -22.23
CA PRO A 233 50.35 -2.13 -22.22
C PRO A 233 50.97 -2.37 -20.84
N SER A 234 52.27 -2.70 -20.79
CA SER A 234 52.93 -3.06 -19.54
C SER A 234 52.88 -1.95 -18.49
N SER A 235 52.63 -2.35 -17.23
CA SER A 235 52.46 -1.47 -16.08
C SER A 235 53.64 -1.44 -15.11
N ALA A 236 54.86 -1.75 -15.60
CA ALA A 236 56.09 -2.01 -14.82
C ALA A 236 56.52 -0.96 -13.76
N ASN A 237 55.86 0.20 -13.65
CA ASN A 237 56.16 1.27 -12.68
C ASN A 237 54.90 1.79 -11.94
N SER A 238 53.90 0.94 -11.65
CA SER A 238 52.69 1.42 -10.97
C SER A 238 52.92 1.78 -9.50
N GLN A 239 52.46 2.96 -9.08
CA GLN A 239 52.50 3.40 -7.68
C GLN A 239 51.50 2.60 -6.83
N SER A 240 51.90 2.29 -5.59
CA SER A 240 51.02 1.65 -4.61
C SER A 240 49.92 2.62 -4.16
N PRO A 241 48.68 2.15 -3.84
CA PRO A 241 47.63 2.97 -3.23
C PRO A 241 48.07 3.69 -1.95
N ILE A 242 48.92 3.04 -1.13
CA ILE A 242 49.50 3.65 0.09
C ILE A 242 50.50 4.76 -0.27
N GLY A 243 50.83 4.92 -1.56
CA GLY A 243 51.57 6.03 -2.14
C GLY A 243 51.04 7.41 -1.75
N ILE A 244 49.78 7.53 -1.30
CA ILE A 244 49.21 8.79 -0.81
C ILE A 244 50.03 9.38 0.34
N PHE A 245 50.59 8.53 1.23
CA PHE A 245 51.44 8.98 2.34
C PHE A 245 52.83 9.44 1.91
N PHE A 246 53.23 9.11 0.67
CA PHE A 246 54.50 9.48 0.08
C PHE A 246 54.33 10.53 -1.04
N THR A 247 53.11 11.04 -1.23
CA THR A 247 52.82 12.11 -2.18
C THR A 247 53.36 13.44 -1.66
N ASP A 248 53.88 14.28 -2.55
CA ASP A 248 54.26 15.64 -2.18
C ASP A 248 53.00 16.50 -1.98
N TRP A 249 52.61 16.66 -0.71
CA TRP A 249 51.41 17.40 -0.33
C TRP A 249 51.47 18.89 -0.68
N PHE A 250 52.66 19.45 -0.93
CA PHE A 250 52.80 20.86 -1.33
C PHE A 250 52.39 21.10 -2.80
N GLU A 251 52.37 20.06 -3.65
CA GLU A 251 51.92 20.16 -5.04
C GLU A 251 50.41 19.95 -5.22
N VAL A 252 49.68 19.70 -4.13
CA VAL A 252 48.25 19.37 -4.17
C VAL A 252 47.41 20.64 -4.16
N ASP A 253 46.59 20.84 -5.20
CA ASP A 253 45.53 21.85 -5.18
C ASP A 253 44.30 21.32 -4.45
N TYR A 254 44.18 21.67 -3.16
CA TYR A 254 43.06 21.25 -2.30
C TYR A 254 41.68 21.73 -2.76
N MET A 255 41.59 22.81 -3.53
CA MET A 255 40.30 23.28 -4.06
C MET A 255 39.91 22.52 -5.34
N ALA A 256 40.88 21.91 -6.02
CA ALA A 256 40.64 21.02 -7.14
C ALA A 256 40.18 19.63 -6.69
N THR A 257 40.63 19.13 -5.54
CA THR A 257 40.26 17.80 -5.04
C THR A 257 38.81 17.67 -4.57
N LEU A 258 38.09 18.78 -4.38
CA LEU A 258 36.68 18.74 -3.96
C LEU A 258 35.75 18.30 -5.12
N PRO A 259 34.69 17.49 -4.83
CA PRO A 259 33.75 17.04 -5.85
C PRO A 259 33.08 18.19 -6.59
N GLY A 260 33.16 18.17 -7.93
CA GLY A 260 32.43 19.10 -8.81
C GLY A 260 30.92 18.80 -8.87
N PHE A 261 30.15 19.64 -9.57
CA PHE A 261 28.69 19.50 -9.68
C PHE A 261 28.23 18.16 -10.27
N GLU A 262 28.86 17.68 -11.36
CA GLU A 262 28.58 16.36 -11.95
C GLU A 262 28.86 15.23 -10.95
N SER A 263 29.96 15.33 -10.21
CA SER A 263 30.33 14.37 -9.17
C SER A 263 29.31 14.35 -8.03
N LEU A 264 28.85 15.51 -7.55
CA LEU A 264 27.78 15.60 -6.55
C LEU A 264 26.46 14.98 -7.01
N LEU A 265 26.12 15.09 -8.30
CA LEU A 265 24.93 14.41 -8.82
C LEU A 265 25.12 12.89 -8.82
N LEU A 266 26.28 12.39 -9.26
CA LEU A 266 26.58 10.95 -9.20
C LEU A 266 26.76 10.41 -7.77
N LEU A 267 27.12 11.27 -6.80
CA LEU A 267 27.14 10.96 -5.38
C LEU A 267 25.72 10.68 -4.84
N LEU A 268 24.73 11.49 -5.23
CA LEU A 268 23.32 11.22 -4.91
C LEU A 268 22.88 9.87 -5.51
N VAL A 269 23.32 9.59 -6.73
CA VAL A 269 23.00 8.35 -7.44
C VAL A 269 23.63 7.13 -6.75
N ALA A 270 24.90 7.22 -6.38
CA ALA A 270 25.61 6.22 -5.59
C ALA A 270 24.90 5.96 -4.25
N THR A 271 24.36 7.01 -3.63
CA THR A 271 23.58 6.92 -2.38
C THR A 271 22.27 6.17 -2.57
N ILE A 272 21.48 6.52 -3.59
CA ILE A 272 20.24 5.82 -3.94
C ILE A 272 20.54 4.35 -4.24
N MET A 273 21.59 4.08 -5.00
CA MET A 273 21.99 2.72 -5.31
C MET A 273 22.39 1.91 -4.11
N ARG A 274 23.20 2.51 -3.23
CA ARG A 274 23.56 1.85 -2.00
C ARG A 274 22.30 1.46 -1.21
N ALA A 275 21.31 2.35 -1.11
CA ALA A 275 20.05 2.05 -0.44
C ALA A 275 19.31 0.87 -1.08
N LEU A 276 19.21 0.85 -2.40
CA LEU A 276 18.57 -0.23 -3.15
C LEU A 276 19.32 -1.56 -2.97
N THR A 277 20.65 -1.55 -3.00
CA THR A 277 21.46 -2.75 -2.82
C THR A 277 21.32 -3.32 -1.41
N VAL A 278 21.25 -2.46 -0.39
CA VAL A 278 20.99 -2.88 1.00
C VAL A 278 19.61 -3.53 1.11
N ILE A 279 18.57 -2.94 0.51
CA ILE A 279 17.21 -3.54 0.48
C ILE A 279 17.19 -4.85 -0.32
N ALA A 280 17.94 -4.95 -1.42
CA ALA A 280 18.02 -6.18 -2.21
C ALA A 280 18.70 -7.31 -1.43
N ILE A 281 19.77 -6.99 -0.70
CA ILE A 281 20.45 -7.93 0.19
C ILE A 281 19.52 -8.33 1.36
N GLU A 282 18.82 -7.38 1.99
CA GLU A 282 17.78 -7.64 3.01
C GLU A 282 16.76 -8.67 2.50
N SER A 283 16.22 -8.43 1.30
CA SER A 283 15.23 -9.31 0.66
C SER A 283 15.77 -10.69 0.31
N ALA A 284 17.05 -10.82 -0.07
CA ALA A 284 17.67 -12.10 -0.40
C ALA A 284 18.02 -12.92 0.87
N LEU A 285 18.20 -12.22 1.99
CA LEU A 285 18.60 -12.84 3.24
C LEU A 285 17.42 -13.33 4.10
N ALA A 286 16.23 -12.71 3.98
CA ALA A 286 14.91 -13.04 4.55
C ALA A 286 14.82 -13.45 6.04
N ASP A 287 15.65 -14.38 6.51
CA ASP A 287 15.65 -14.96 7.86
C ASP A 287 16.73 -14.34 8.77
N GLU A 288 17.64 -13.51 8.24
CA GLU A 288 18.76 -12.92 8.99
C GLU A 288 18.46 -11.48 9.47
N PRO A 289 18.86 -11.09 10.69
CA PRO A 289 18.71 -9.72 11.18
C PRO A 289 19.58 -8.75 10.37
N TYR A 290 18.95 -7.95 9.52
CA TYR A 290 19.63 -7.02 8.62
C TYR A 290 19.08 -5.60 8.78
N SER A 291 19.83 -4.71 9.45
CA SER A 291 19.45 -3.31 9.63
C SER A 291 19.98 -2.44 8.51
N VAL A 292 19.08 -1.92 7.66
CA VAL A 292 19.42 -1.08 6.51
C VAL A 292 20.28 0.13 6.91
N ASP A 293 19.91 0.80 8.00
CA ASP A 293 20.61 1.99 8.51
C ASP A 293 22.01 1.66 9.06
N ALA A 294 22.14 0.53 9.74
CA ALA A 294 23.43 0.07 10.28
C ALA A 294 24.38 -0.32 9.14
N GLU A 295 23.88 -1.05 8.15
CA GLU A 295 24.65 -1.50 6.99
C GLU A 295 25.09 -0.34 6.08
N MET A 296 24.28 0.71 5.98
CA MET A 296 24.69 1.97 5.38
C MET A 296 25.85 2.60 6.15
N SER A 297 25.74 2.64 7.49
CA SER A 297 26.75 3.23 8.36
C SER A 297 28.09 2.49 8.30
N TRP A 298 28.08 1.15 8.37
CA TRP A 298 29.29 0.34 8.40
C TRP A 298 30.06 0.36 7.08
N LEU A 299 29.35 0.31 5.94
CA LEU A 299 30.03 0.50 4.66
C LEU A 299 30.58 1.91 4.53
N GLY A 300 29.85 2.93 4.99
CA GLY A 300 30.32 4.32 5.01
C GLY A 300 31.62 4.47 5.79
N LEU A 301 31.68 3.87 6.98
CA LEU A 301 32.90 3.86 7.79
C LEU A 301 34.06 3.13 7.10
N ALA A 302 33.82 1.93 6.55
CA ALA A 302 34.83 1.17 5.81
C ALA A 302 35.37 1.95 4.61
N THR A 303 34.48 2.60 3.85
CA THR A 303 34.82 3.41 2.68
C THR A 303 35.59 4.67 3.08
N GLY A 304 35.18 5.35 4.15
CA GLY A 304 35.85 6.54 4.64
C GLY A 304 37.27 6.25 5.13
N ILE A 305 37.46 5.19 5.93
CA ILE A 305 38.79 4.74 6.37
C ILE A 305 39.62 4.29 5.15
N GLY A 306 39.01 3.55 4.22
CA GLY A 306 39.64 3.13 2.98
C GLY A 306 40.18 4.31 2.18
N GLY A 307 39.40 5.39 2.03
CA GLY A 307 39.84 6.64 1.38
C GLY A 307 41.07 7.26 2.05
N VAL A 308 41.10 7.35 3.38
CA VAL A 308 42.27 7.87 4.12
C VAL A 308 43.53 7.02 3.91
N LEU A 309 43.37 5.70 3.74
CA LEU A 309 44.47 4.76 3.52
C LEU A 309 44.94 4.69 2.06
N GLY A 310 44.37 5.48 1.15
CA GLY A 310 44.71 5.46 -0.27
C GLY A 310 43.89 4.45 -1.08
N GLY A 311 42.71 4.07 -0.60
CA GLY A 311 41.76 3.20 -1.30
C GLY A 311 40.72 3.95 -2.12
N VAL A 312 40.01 3.20 -2.95
CA VAL A 312 38.76 3.58 -3.64
C VAL A 312 37.53 2.96 -2.97
N PRO A 313 36.33 3.56 -3.12
CA PRO A 313 35.09 3.02 -2.57
C PRO A 313 34.66 1.67 -3.15
N MET A 314 34.21 0.76 -2.27
CA MET A 314 33.63 -0.54 -2.62
C MET A 314 32.18 -0.62 -2.15
N ASN A 315 31.35 -1.44 -2.80
CA ASN A 315 29.97 -1.67 -2.37
C ASN A 315 29.75 -3.15 -2.02
N ALA A 316 28.85 -3.43 -1.09
CA ALA A 316 28.34 -4.79 -0.93
C ALA A 316 27.53 -5.16 -2.18
N THR A 317 27.72 -6.37 -2.71
CA THR A 317 27.01 -6.81 -3.91
C THR A 317 26.07 -7.96 -3.56
N SER A 318 24.80 -7.89 -3.99
CA SER A 318 23.82 -8.98 -3.80
C SER A 318 24.29 -10.27 -4.44
N ALA A 319 24.76 -10.22 -5.70
CA ALA A 319 25.25 -11.40 -6.41
C ALA A 319 26.39 -12.13 -5.66
N MET A 320 27.43 -11.42 -5.22
CA MET A 320 28.55 -12.06 -4.50
C MET A 320 28.15 -12.58 -3.12
N THR A 321 27.24 -11.86 -2.44
CA THR A 321 26.68 -12.27 -1.15
C THR A 321 25.84 -13.55 -1.30
N ASP A 322 25.03 -13.63 -2.36
CA ASP A 322 24.24 -14.82 -2.70
C ASP A 322 25.14 -16.00 -3.07
N LEU A 323 26.22 -15.77 -3.83
CA LEU A 323 27.18 -16.83 -4.14
C LEU A 323 27.88 -17.37 -2.90
N ASN A 324 28.21 -16.49 -1.95
CA ASN A 324 28.77 -16.89 -0.67
C ASN A 324 27.77 -17.73 0.13
N LYS A 325 26.53 -17.25 0.28
CA LYS A 325 25.43 -17.97 0.97
C LYS A 325 25.16 -19.33 0.33
N GLU A 326 25.11 -19.41 -0.99
CA GLU A 326 24.89 -20.64 -1.73
C GLU A 326 26.06 -21.62 -1.58
N GLY A 327 27.30 -21.16 -1.75
CA GLY A 327 28.51 -22.00 -1.70
C GLY A 327 28.74 -22.63 -0.33
N VAL A 328 28.45 -21.88 0.74
CA VAL A 328 28.55 -22.37 2.13
C VAL A 328 27.25 -23.01 2.64
N LYS A 329 26.24 -23.17 1.77
CA LYS A 329 24.94 -23.77 2.08
C LYS A 329 24.23 -23.12 3.28
N GLY A 330 24.38 -21.81 3.43
CA GLY A 330 23.80 -21.04 4.54
C GLY A 330 24.51 -21.17 5.89
N ASP A 331 25.68 -21.85 5.99
CA ASP A 331 26.45 -21.87 7.23
C ASP A 331 27.15 -20.52 7.48
N SER A 332 26.61 -19.74 8.41
CA SER A 332 27.08 -18.40 8.79
C SER A 332 28.55 -18.37 9.24
N LEU A 333 29.05 -19.42 9.91
CA LEU A 333 30.45 -19.45 10.35
C LEU A 333 31.39 -19.68 9.16
N THR A 334 31.03 -20.62 8.28
CA THR A 334 31.78 -20.87 7.04
C THR A 334 31.70 -19.67 6.08
N ALA A 335 30.60 -18.93 6.06
CA ALA A 335 30.45 -17.70 5.28
C ALA A 335 31.45 -16.60 5.71
N ARG A 336 31.61 -16.40 7.02
CA ARG A 336 32.61 -15.45 7.57
C ARG A 336 34.03 -15.90 7.27
N LEU A 337 34.33 -17.20 7.42
CA LEU A 337 35.63 -17.76 7.01
C LEU A 337 35.90 -17.53 5.53
N THR A 338 34.89 -17.72 4.67
CA THR A 338 34.98 -17.46 3.23
C THR A 338 35.32 -16.00 2.95
N ALA A 339 34.67 -15.05 3.62
CA ALA A 339 34.98 -13.63 3.50
C ALA A 339 36.42 -13.28 3.97
N ILE A 340 36.92 -13.93 5.02
CA ILE A 340 38.31 -13.79 5.49
C ILE A 340 39.29 -14.34 4.44
N ILE A 341 39.00 -15.50 3.83
CA ILE A 341 39.83 -16.07 2.76
C ILE A 341 39.86 -15.14 1.54
N ILE A 342 38.71 -14.61 1.12
CA ILE A 342 38.62 -13.63 0.02
C ILE A 342 39.47 -12.40 0.33
N THR A 343 39.39 -11.89 1.55
CA THR A 343 40.20 -10.76 2.04
C THR A 343 41.69 -11.07 1.92
N ALA A 344 42.13 -12.23 2.45
CA ALA A 344 43.51 -12.66 2.42
C ALA A 344 44.04 -12.78 0.98
N LEU A 345 43.25 -13.34 0.06
CA LEU A 345 43.63 -13.48 -1.34
C LEU A 345 43.78 -12.13 -2.05
N HIS A 346 42.91 -11.15 -1.79
CA HIS A 346 43.04 -9.80 -2.36
C HIS A 346 44.27 -9.08 -1.82
N LEU A 347 44.48 -9.11 -0.50
CA LEU A 347 45.62 -8.44 0.13
C LEU A 347 46.95 -9.11 -0.23
N LEU A 348 46.98 -10.44 -0.40
CA LEU A 348 48.14 -11.17 -0.91
C LEU A 348 48.44 -10.79 -2.36
N MET A 349 47.41 -10.75 -3.22
CA MET A 349 47.55 -10.34 -4.61
C MET A 349 48.10 -8.92 -4.72
N TRP A 350 47.51 -7.98 -3.98
CA TRP A 350 48.00 -6.59 -3.91
C TRP A 350 49.42 -6.50 -3.34
N GLY A 351 49.68 -7.13 -2.19
CA GLY A 351 50.97 -7.07 -1.50
C GLY A 351 52.11 -7.75 -2.26
N SER A 352 51.80 -8.64 -3.20
CA SER A 352 52.80 -9.26 -4.09
C SER A 352 53.40 -8.27 -5.10
N GLY A 353 52.73 -7.14 -5.36
CA GLY A 353 53.11 -6.20 -6.42
C GLY A 353 52.97 -6.77 -7.84
N PHE A 354 52.32 -7.92 -8.00
CA PHE A 354 52.16 -8.57 -9.30
C PHE A 354 51.24 -7.74 -10.21
N PRO A 355 51.69 -7.33 -11.42
CA PRO A 355 50.89 -6.51 -12.33
C PRO A 355 49.84 -7.36 -13.05
N LEU A 356 48.80 -7.79 -12.32
CA LEU A 356 47.78 -8.72 -12.82
C LEU A 356 47.09 -8.24 -14.11
N VAL A 357 46.97 -6.92 -14.29
CA VAL A 357 46.39 -6.30 -15.48
C VAL A 357 47.17 -6.59 -16.77
N ASP A 358 48.49 -6.81 -16.68
CA ASP A 358 49.35 -7.10 -17.85
C ASP A 358 49.09 -8.49 -18.44
N TYR A 359 48.45 -9.39 -17.66
CA TYR A 359 48.23 -10.79 -18.02
C TYR A 359 46.78 -11.15 -18.31
N LEU A 360 45.84 -10.19 -18.28
CA LEU A 360 44.43 -10.49 -18.54
C LEU A 360 44.01 -10.01 -19.93
N PRO A 361 43.52 -10.91 -20.80
CA PRO A 361 43.06 -10.53 -22.12
C PRO A 361 41.87 -9.58 -22.08
N ARG A 362 41.86 -8.57 -22.94
CA ARG A 362 40.79 -7.57 -23.02
C ARG A 362 39.42 -8.19 -23.33
N PHE A 363 39.36 -9.26 -24.12
CA PHE A 363 38.11 -9.98 -24.37
C PHE A 363 37.50 -10.59 -23.11
N LEU A 364 38.33 -10.98 -22.14
CA LEU A 364 37.85 -11.55 -20.88
C LEU A 364 37.28 -10.43 -20.00
N LEU A 365 38.01 -9.32 -19.86
CA LEU A 365 37.57 -8.15 -19.10
C LEU A 365 36.27 -7.56 -19.67
N GLY A 366 36.23 -7.34 -20.98
CA GLY A 366 35.04 -6.86 -21.68
C GLY A 366 33.90 -7.88 -21.66
N GLY A 367 34.20 -9.17 -21.77
CA GLY A 367 33.20 -10.25 -21.68
C GLY A 367 32.53 -10.34 -20.32
N LEU A 368 33.29 -10.17 -19.23
CA LEU A 368 32.74 -10.12 -17.87
C LEU A 368 31.83 -8.91 -17.66
N LEU A 369 32.25 -7.73 -18.13
CA LEU A 369 31.39 -6.54 -18.10
C LEU A 369 30.13 -6.75 -18.96
N MET A 370 30.24 -7.30 -20.17
CA MET A 370 29.08 -7.60 -21.01
C MET A 370 28.13 -8.61 -20.36
N GLN A 371 28.66 -9.61 -19.67
CA GLN A 371 27.86 -10.60 -18.94
C GLN A 371 27.11 -9.93 -17.77
N MET A 372 27.78 -9.11 -16.97
CA MET A 372 27.17 -8.36 -15.87
C MET A 372 26.10 -7.38 -16.37
N GLY A 373 26.47 -6.50 -17.32
CA GLY A 373 25.57 -5.49 -17.85
C GLY A 373 24.40 -6.07 -18.66
N GLY A 374 24.66 -7.15 -19.42
CA GLY A 374 23.64 -7.89 -20.16
C GLY A 374 22.65 -8.59 -19.25
N GLY A 375 23.12 -9.20 -18.16
CA GLY A 375 22.26 -9.75 -17.12
C GLY A 375 21.36 -8.68 -16.49
N MET A 376 21.90 -7.51 -16.16
CA MET A 376 21.12 -6.40 -15.61
C MET A 376 20.08 -5.87 -16.61
N LEU A 377 20.41 -5.71 -17.90
CA LEU A 377 19.44 -5.30 -18.92
C LEU A 377 18.36 -6.36 -19.14
N LEU A 378 18.73 -7.64 -19.16
CA LEU A 378 17.74 -8.72 -19.30
C LEU A 378 16.76 -8.68 -18.13
N ASP A 379 17.26 -8.63 -16.89
CA ASP A 379 16.42 -8.66 -15.70
C ASP A 379 15.57 -7.38 -15.55
N TRP A 380 16.15 -6.20 -15.81
CA TRP A 380 15.57 -4.91 -15.44
C TRP A 380 15.07 -4.03 -16.60
N ALA A 381 15.40 -4.34 -17.85
CA ALA A 381 14.84 -3.66 -19.03
C ALA A 381 13.82 -4.54 -19.77
N VAL A 382 14.01 -5.87 -19.75
CA VAL A 382 13.22 -6.82 -20.54
C VAL A 382 12.26 -7.63 -19.68
N LEU A 383 12.76 -8.43 -18.74
CA LEU A 383 11.94 -9.34 -17.93
C LEU A 383 11.02 -8.59 -16.96
N VAL A 384 11.47 -7.45 -16.43
CA VAL A 384 10.65 -6.61 -15.55
C VAL A 384 9.36 -6.12 -16.22
N LEU A 385 9.33 -6.00 -17.57
CA LEU A 385 8.17 -5.52 -18.31
C LEU A 385 6.94 -6.43 -18.14
N GLN A 386 7.14 -7.70 -17.83
CA GLN A 386 6.05 -8.64 -17.52
C GLN A 386 5.36 -8.31 -16.19
N ARG A 387 6.04 -7.56 -15.30
CA ARG A 387 5.58 -7.19 -13.97
C ARG A 387 5.17 -5.72 -13.87
N LEU A 388 5.54 -4.90 -14.85
CA LEU A 388 5.25 -3.47 -14.88
C LEU A 388 4.01 -3.14 -15.72
N GLN A 389 3.31 -2.10 -15.28
CA GLN A 389 2.30 -1.44 -16.12
C GLN A 389 2.99 -0.61 -17.22
N TRP A 390 2.26 -0.29 -18.29
CA TRP A 390 2.81 0.41 -19.46
C TRP A 390 3.52 1.74 -19.10
N THR A 391 2.99 2.52 -18.15
CA THR A 391 3.65 3.77 -17.72
C THR A 391 5.00 3.50 -17.07
N GLY A 392 5.14 2.38 -16.34
CA GLY A 392 6.40 1.95 -15.77
C GLY A 392 7.40 1.52 -16.85
N ALA A 393 6.93 0.81 -17.89
CA ALA A 393 7.75 0.45 -19.04
C ALA A 393 8.28 1.69 -19.78
N VAL A 394 7.45 2.73 -19.96
CA VAL A 394 7.87 4.01 -20.56
C VAL A 394 8.98 4.67 -19.74
N VAL A 395 8.85 4.72 -18.42
CA VAL A 395 9.90 5.26 -17.53
C VAL A 395 11.21 4.50 -17.72
N VAL A 396 11.19 3.17 -17.65
CA VAL A 396 12.38 2.31 -17.77
C VAL A 396 13.09 2.54 -19.11
N TRP A 397 12.38 2.46 -20.24
CA TRP A 397 13.00 2.60 -21.56
C TRP A 397 13.40 4.03 -21.90
N ALA A 398 12.68 5.04 -21.39
CA ALA A 398 13.11 6.43 -21.52
C ALA A 398 14.43 6.65 -20.78
N MET A 399 14.57 6.15 -19.54
CA MET A 399 15.81 6.21 -18.76
C MET A 399 16.97 5.55 -19.52
N VAL A 400 16.80 4.31 -19.97
CA VAL A 400 17.82 3.57 -20.74
C VAL A 400 18.19 4.29 -22.02
N GLY A 401 17.20 4.71 -22.83
CA GLY A 401 17.43 5.39 -24.09
C GLY A 401 18.22 6.70 -23.90
N ILE A 402 17.78 7.55 -22.98
CA ILE A 402 18.44 8.83 -22.70
C ILE A 402 19.87 8.59 -22.21
N SER A 403 20.08 7.64 -21.30
CA SER A 403 21.41 7.30 -20.77
C SER A 403 22.39 6.81 -21.85
N VAL A 404 21.90 6.03 -22.82
CA VAL A 404 22.74 5.53 -23.92
C VAL A 404 23.20 6.68 -24.84
N PHE A 405 22.28 7.58 -25.21
CA PHE A 405 22.54 8.67 -26.16
C PHE A 405 23.20 9.91 -25.54
N THR A 406 22.95 10.18 -24.27
CA THR A 406 23.52 11.32 -23.53
C THR A 406 24.41 10.80 -22.41
N ASP A 407 23.95 10.91 -21.18
CA ASP A 407 24.58 10.41 -19.96
C ASP A 407 23.53 9.96 -18.95
N MET A 408 24.00 9.26 -17.93
CA MET A 408 23.13 8.65 -16.92
C MET A 408 22.36 9.70 -16.11
N THR A 409 22.94 10.89 -15.88
CA THR A 409 22.33 11.95 -15.06
C THR A 409 21.04 12.46 -15.71
N HIS A 410 21.04 12.71 -17.01
CA HIS A 410 19.83 13.11 -17.75
C HIS A 410 18.78 12.00 -17.72
N GLY A 411 19.19 10.74 -17.86
CA GLY A 411 18.31 9.59 -17.77
C GLY A 411 17.58 9.52 -16.42
N ILE A 412 18.29 9.75 -15.32
CA ILE A 412 17.72 9.73 -13.96
C ILE A 412 16.72 10.85 -13.76
N VAL A 413 17.10 12.09 -14.12
CA VAL A 413 16.24 13.27 -13.93
C VAL A 413 14.92 13.08 -14.69
N VAL A 414 15.00 12.68 -15.97
CA VAL A 414 13.80 12.45 -16.79
C VAL A 414 12.97 11.28 -16.25
N GLY A 415 13.62 10.19 -15.84
CA GLY A 415 12.95 9.03 -15.23
C GLY A 415 12.17 9.39 -13.97
N LEU A 416 12.77 10.19 -13.09
CA LEU A 416 12.14 10.65 -11.85
C LEU A 416 10.94 11.56 -12.14
N VAL A 417 11.10 12.55 -13.04
CA VAL A 417 10.02 13.46 -13.43
C VAL A 417 8.85 12.70 -14.04
N LEU A 418 9.12 11.77 -14.97
CA LEU A 418 8.08 10.93 -15.57
C LEU A 418 7.37 10.05 -14.54
N ALA A 419 8.11 9.42 -13.64
CA ALA A 419 7.54 8.57 -12.62
C ALA A 419 6.66 9.35 -11.63
N LEU A 420 7.15 10.49 -11.13
CA LEU A 420 6.38 11.37 -10.24
C LEU A 420 5.13 11.92 -10.95
N GLY A 421 5.24 12.30 -12.22
CA GLY A 421 4.10 12.72 -13.03
C GLY A 421 3.05 11.63 -13.17
N PHE A 422 3.45 10.40 -13.53
CA PHE A 422 2.51 9.27 -13.65
C PHE A 422 1.89 8.88 -12.31
N VAL A 423 2.66 8.91 -11.21
CA VAL A 423 2.15 8.65 -9.87
C VAL A 423 1.15 9.72 -9.45
N SER A 424 1.45 11.00 -9.67
CA SER A 424 0.54 12.12 -9.39
C SER A 424 -0.77 11.98 -10.16
N VAL A 425 -0.71 11.71 -11.48
CA VAL A 425 -1.91 11.48 -12.30
C VAL A 425 -2.72 10.27 -11.80
N ARG A 426 -2.08 9.22 -11.28
CA ARG A 426 -2.81 8.09 -10.67
C ARG A 426 -3.51 8.48 -9.39
N PHE A 427 -2.87 9.29 -8.54
CA PHE A 427 -3.50 9.75 -7.31
C PHE A 427 -4.74 10.60 -7.57
N THR A 428 -4.76 11.42 -8.63
CA THR A 428 -5.98 12.17 -9.02
C THR A 428 -7.19 11.28 -9.37
N LYS A 429 -6.96 9.99 -9.64
CA LYS A 429 -8.02 9.02 -9.97
C LYS A 429 -8.50 8.20 -8.77
N LEU A 430 -7.99 8.45 -7.57
CA LEU A 430 -8.48 7.78 -6.37
C LEU A 430 -9.92 8.23 -6.08
N GLU A 431 -10.80 7.25 -5.91
CA GLU A 431 -12.20 7.49 -5.55
C GLU A 431 -12.29 7.75 -4.04
N VAL A 432 -12.66 8.99 -3.67
CA VAL A 432 -12.95 9.37 -2.26
C VAL A 432 -14.43 9.38 -1.94
N LEU A 433 -15.30 9.35 -2.96
CA LEU A 433 -16.73 9.26 -2.77
C LEU A 433 -17.11 7.83 -2.38
N LYS A 434 -17.49 7.63 -1.12
CA LYS A 434 -17.92 6.34 -0.59
C LYS A 434 -19.38 6.03 -0.96
N TYR A 435 -20.26 7.00 -0.77
CA TYR A 435 -21.69 6.89 -1.07
C TYR A 435 -22.34 8.28 -1.20
N HIS A 436 -23.51 8.33 -1.84
CA HIS A 436 -24.37 9.52 -1.86
C HIS A 436 -25.83 9.07 -1.71
N VAL A 437 -26.51 9.57 -0.68
CA VAL A 437 -27.87 9.20 -0.33
C VAL A 437 -28.73 10.44 -0.03
N THR A 438 -30.05 10.30 -0.13
CA THR A 438 -31.01 11.36 0.22
C THR A 438 -31.63 11.11 1.59
N GLY A 439 -32.12 12.16 2.23
CA GLY A 439 -32.88 12.08 3.49
C GLY A 439 -34.23 11.36 3.38
N ILE A 440 -34.63 10.89 2.19
CA ILE A 440 -35.77 9.98 2.00
C ILE A 440 -35.39 8.54 2.35
N HIS A 441 -34.20 8.11 1.92
CA HIS A 441 -33.73 6.74 2.06
C HIS A 441 -32.89 6.51 3.31
N PHE A 442 -32.29 7.57 3.86
CA PHE A 442 -31.44 7.49 5.04
C PHE A 442 -31.85 8.53 6.09
N ARG A 443 -32.06 8.07 7.34
CA ARG A 443 -32.84 8.78 8.37
C ARG A 443 -32.13 8.76 9.73
N SER A 444 -32.49 9.69 10.61
CA SER A 444 -31.83 9.93 11.91
C SER A 444 -32.03 8.88 13.01
N GLY A 445 -32.71 7.76 12.75
CA GLY A 445 -33.10 6.80 13.78
C GLY A 445 -34.15 7.35 14.78
N THR A 446 -34.66 8.56 14.59
CA THR A 446 -35.75 9.12 15.39
C THR A 446 -37.10 8.51 14.99
N LEU A 447 -37.92 8.15 15.98
CA LEU A 447 -39.27 7.67 15.75
C LEU A 447 -40.22 8.84 15.54
N TYR A 448 -40.72 8.95 14.32
CA TYR A 448 -41.70 9.95 13.91
C TYR A 448 -43.12 9.38 13.87
N SER A 449 -44.11 10.23 14.14
CA SER A 449 -45.54 9.96 13.89
C SER A 449 -45.84 9.82 12.39
N ASP A 450 -46.98 9.24 12.02
CA ASP A 450 -47.34 9.02 10.61
C ASP A 450 -47.43 10.33 9.80
N ALA A 451 -47.93 11.41 10.42
CA ALA A 451 -47.97 12.73 9.80
C ALA A 451 -46.56 13.27 9.50
N GLN A 452 -45.64 13.17 10.48
CA GLN A 452 -44.24 13.56 10.33
C GLN A 452 -43.52 12.70 9.27
N ARG A 453 -43.76 11.39 9.26
CA ARG A 453 -43.20 10.46 8.26
C ARG A 453 -43.65 10.80 6.85
N SER A 454 -44.93 11.14 6.66
CA SER A 454 -45.47 11.52 5.35
C SER A 454 -44.77 12.77 4.78
N ILE A 455 -44.60 13.80 5.61
CA ILE A 455 -43.91 15.04 5.23
C ILE A 455 -42.44 14.77 4.89
N LEU A 456 -41.75 14.03 5.75
CA LEU A 456 -40.35 13.74 5.52
C LEU A 456 -40.10 12.78 4.35
N LYS A 457 -41.08 11.93 3.99
CA LYS A 457 -41.03 11.13 2.75
C LYS A 457 -41.20 12.02 1.50
N LYS A 458 -41.96 13.11 1.62
CA LYS A 458 -42.23 14.05 0.53
C LYS A 458 -41.10 15.06 0.31
N TYR A 459 -40.49 15.57 1.38
CA TYR A 459 -39.48 16.65 1.34
C TYR A 459 -38.09 16.22 1.81
N GLY A 460 -37.87 14.93 2.10
CA GLY A 460 -36.58 14.44 2.58
C GLY A 460 -35.44 14.52 1.55
N ASP A 461 -35.73 14.79 0.28
CA ASP A 461 -34.72 15.00 -0.76
C ASP A 461 -34.06 16.38 -0.71
N GLN A 462 -34.62 17.31 0.07
CA GLN A 462 -33.99 18.58 0.45
C GLN A 462 -32.72 18.38 1.31
N THR A 463 -32.49 17.15 1.81
CA THR A 463 -31.27 16.74 2.52
C THR A 463 -30.49 15.73 1.71
N GLN A 464 -29.20 16.00 1.48
CA GLN A 464 -28.28 15.12 0.77
C GLN A 464 -27.13 14.75 1.69
N VAL A 465 -26.75 13.46 1.72
CA VAL A 465 -25.65 12.95 2.54
C VAL A 465 -24.61 12.31 1.64
N VAL A 466 -23.37 12.77 1.75
CA VAL A 466 -22.23 12.34 0.95
C VAL A 466 -21.16 11.76 1.87
N GLY A 467 -20.85 10.48 1.71
CA GLY A 467 -19.82 9.79 2.49
C GLY A 467 -18.45 9.86 1.83
N LEU A 468 -17.42 10.11 2.64
CA LEU A 468 -16.02 10.15 2.24
C LEU A 468 -15.25 8.89 2.67
N THR A 469 -14.27 8.51 1.87
CA THR A 469 -13.28 7.49 2.22
C THR A 469 -11.90 7.83 1.67
N GLY A 470 -10.85 7.24 2.26
CA GLY A 470 -9.46 7.51 1.88
C GLY A 470 -8.97 8.87 2.40
N PHE A 471 -7.86 9.35 1.84
CA PHE A 471 -7.27 10.64 2.21
C PHE A 471 -7.62 11.68 1.14
N VAL A 472 -8.13 12.85 1.55
CA VAL A 472 -8.57 13.92 0.63
C VAL A 472 -7.45 14.94 0.46
N PHE A 473 -6.86 15.00 -0.74
CA PHE A 473 -5.76 15.90 -1.07
C PHE A 473 -5.72 16.24 -2.56
N GLU A 474 -5.14 17.40 -2.89
CA GLU A 474 -4.75 17.83 -4.24
C GLU A 474 -5.85 17.60 -5.29
N GLY A 475 -5.55 16.89 -6.37
CA GLY A 475 -6.48 16.63 -7.47
C GLY A 475 -7.77 15.92 -7.04
N VAL A 476 -7.71 15.10 -5.98
CA VAL A 476 -8.88 14.40 -5.46
C VAL A 476 -9.83 15.36 -4.74
N ALA A 477 -9.28 16.34 -4.01
CA ALA A 477 -10.06 17.42 -3.41
C ALA A 477 -10.75 18.30 -4.48
N ILE A 478 -10.07 18.58 -5.59
CA ILE A 478 -10.65 19.32 -6.73
C ILE A 478 -11.85 18.56 -7.30
N ALA A 479 -11.68 17.27 -7.59
CA ALA A 479 -12.74 16.44 -8.14
C ALA A 479 -13.94 16.39 -7.18
N PHE A 480 -13.69 16.16 -5.89
CA PHE A 480 -14.73 16.10 -4.87
C PHE A 480 -15.46 17.42 -4.65
N ALA A 481 -14.75 18.54 -4.57
CA ALA A 481 -15.40 19.85 -4.49
C ALA A 481 -16.22 20.16 -5.74
N THR A 482 -15.76 19.76 -6.93
CA THR A 482 -16.54 19.92 -8.17
C THR A 482 -17.81 19.07 -8.14
N TYR A 483 -17.73 17.85 -7.63
CA TYR A 483 -18.89 17.00 -7.39
C TYR A 483 -19.90 17.63 -6.43
N LEU A 484 -19.46 18.12 -5.27
CA LEU A 484 -20.33 18.78 -4.30
C LEU A 484 -21.00 20.02 -4.90
N LYS A 485 -20.26 20.79 -5.69
CA LYS A 485 -20.82 21.93 -6.44
C LYS A 485 -21.94 21.48 -7.37
N GLU A 486 -21.74 20.39 -8.10
CA GLU A 486 -22.78 19.84 -8.96
C GLU A 486 -24.00 19.34 -8.18
N VAL A 487 -23.82 18.70 -7.01
CA VAL A 487 -24.94 18.27 -6.14
C VAL A 487 -25.80 19.47 -5.74
N VAL A 488 -25.18 20.59 -5.38
CA VAL A 488 -25.86 21.84 -5.01
C VAL A 488 -26.53 22.53 -6.20
N HIS A 489 -26.05 22.33 -7.43
CA HIS A 489 -26.69 22.89 -8.63
C HIS A 489 -27.84 22.02 -9.16
N SER A 490 -27.67 20.70 -9.12
CA SER A 490 -28.60 19.74 -9.71
C SER A 490 -29.78 19.37 -8.81
N THR A 491 -29.62 19.52 -7.48
CA THR A 491 -30.69 19.23 -6.53
C THR A 491 -31.58 20.46 -6.33
N ARG A 492 -32.79 20.41 -6.90
CA ARG A 492 -33.83 21.44 -6.71
C ARG A 492 -34.22 21.48 -5.23
N GLU A 493 -34.31 22.69 -4.64
CA GLU A 493 -34.69 22.92 -3.25
C GLU A 493 -33.78 22.26 -2.19
N LEU A 494 -32.49 22.06 -2.49
CA LEU A 494 -31.52 21.62 -1.49
C LEU A 494 -31.49 22.60 -0.30
N LYS A 495 -31.60 22.08 0.92
CA LYS A 495 -31.49 22.85 2.17
C LYS A 495 -30.30 22.43 3.01
N THR A 496 -29.99 21.13 3.05
CA THR A 496 -28.88 20.63 3.87
C THR A 496 -28.02 19.65 3.08
N LEU A 497 -26.70 19.89 3.08
CA LEU A 497 -25.69 19.00 2.53
C LEU A 497 -24.79 18.49 3.66
N VAL A 498 -24.87 17.19 3.92
CA VAL A 498 -24.09 16.51 4.98
C VAL A 498 -22.91 15.77 4.36
N ILE A 499 -21.71 15.97 4.92
CA ILE A 499 -20.48 15.28 4.53
C ILE A 499 -20.05 14.36 5.68
N ASP A 500 -20.17 13.04 5.47
CA ASP A 500 -19.77 12.02 6.42
C ASP A 500 -18.29 11.65 6.26
N CYS A 501 -17.47 11.97 7.26
CA CYS A 501 -16.03 11.70 7.30
C CYS A 501 -15.67 10.44 8.09
N ALA A 502 -16.64 9.61 8.52
CA ALA A 502 -16.37 8.45 9.39
C ALA A 502 -15.40 7.40 8.80
N ALA A 503 -15.29 7.32 7.47
CA ALA A 503 -14.35 6.43 6.78
C ALA A 503 -13.20 7.19 6.07
N CYS A 504 -13.12 8.50 6.29
CA CYS A 504 -12.04 9.35 5.81
C CYS A 504 -10.80 9.11 6.68
N GLN A 505 -9.66 8.84 6.03
CA GLN A 505 -8.38 8.65 6.71
C GLN A 505 -7.71 9.98 7.09
N GLY A 506 -8.15 11.08 6.48
CA GLY A 506 -7.72 12.44 6.79
C GLY A 506 -7.82 13.37 5.59
N MET A 507 -7.53 14.64 5.81
CA MET A 507 -7.45 15.66 4.76
C MET A 507 -6.26 16.61 4.96
N ASN A 508 -5.93 17.39 3.93
CA ASN A 508 -4.86 18.40 3.98
C ASN A 508 -5.36 19.82 3.66
N ASP A 509 -4.46 20.80 3.74
CA ASP A 509 -4.75 22.22 3.44
C ASP A 509 -5.41 22.43 2.08
N SER A 510 -4.94 21.72 1.05
CA SER A 510 -5.53 21.82 -0.28
C SER A 510 -7.02 21.43 -0.26
N ALA A 511 -7.40 20.39 0.49
CA ALA A 511 -8.78 19.98 0.63
C ALA A 511 -9.63 21.02 1.35
N CYS A 512 -9.16 21.56 2.47
CA CYS A 512 -9.84 22.62 3.21
C CYS A 512 -10.06 23.87 2.35
N SER A 513 -9.07 24.25 1.53
CA SER A 513 -9.20 25.36 0.58
C SER A 513 -10.32 25.15 -0.45
N HIS A 514 -10.55 23.90 -0.86
CA HIS A 514 -11.61 23.53 -1.80
C HIS A 514 -12.96 23.44 -1.12
N PHE A 515 -13.02 22.95 0.12
CA PHE A 515 -14.23 22.95 0.94
C PHE A 515 -14.70 24.35 1.29
N LEU A 516 -13.80 25.30 1.54
CA LEU A 516 -14.15 26.70 1.74
C LEU A 516 -14.92 27.27 0.53
N LYS A 517 -14.50 26.94 -0.70
CA LYS A 517 -15.19 27.36 -1.92
C LYS A 517 -16.56 26.68 -2.07
N VAL A 518 -16.72 25.46 -1.56
CA VAL A 518 -18.03 24.79 -1.51
C VAL A 518 -18.92 25.48 -0.49
N ALA A 519 -18.41 25.77 0.72
CA ALA A 519 -19.13 26.46 1.78
C ALA A 519 -19.62 27.85 1.34
N GLN A 520 -18.77 28.64 0.68
CA GLN A 520 -19.15 29.93 0.09
C GLN A 520 -20.32 29.81 -0.89
N MET A 521 -20.29 28.80 -1.76
CA MET A 521 -21.36 28.57 -2.73
C MET A 521 -22.63 28.07 -2.04
N CYS A 522 -22.53 27.18 -1.04
CA CYS A 522 -23.67 26.75 -0.23
C CYS A 522 -24.33 27.95 0.45
N ALA A 523 -23.55 28.82 1.08
CA ALA A 523 -24.02 30.05 1.70
C ALA A 523 -24.76 30.97 0.71
N SER A 524 -24.24 31.13 -0.51
CA SER A 524 -24.89 31.95 -1.55
C SER A 524 -26.26 31.43 -2.01
N LYS A 525 -26.54 30.15 -1.73
CA LYS A 525 -27.79 29.47 -2.11
C LYS A 525 -28.66 29.09 -0.91
N ASP A 526 -28.34 29.61 0.28
CA ASP A 526 -29.06 29.28 1.52
C ASP A 526 -29.11 27.77 1.80
N VAL A 527 -27.97 27.09 1.56
CA VAL A 527 -27.76 25.66 1.85
C VAL A 527 -26.86 25.53 3.07
N SER A 528 -27.31 24.82 4.09
CA SER A 528 -26.51 24.46 5.27
C SER A 528 -25.53 23.34 4.92
N LEU A 529 -24.23 23.59 5.13
CA LEU A 529 -23.17 22.59 4.94
C LEU A 529 -22.77 22.01 6.29
N VAL A 530 -22.85 20.69 6.44
CA VAL A 530 -22.57 20.01 7.71
C VAL A 530 -21.48 18.95 7.53
N PHE A 531 -20.39 19.04 8.28
CA PHE A 531 -19.39 17.98 8.36
C PHE A 531 -19.66 17.09 9.58
N CYS A 532 -19.55 15.78 9.39
CA CYS A 532 -19.79 14.80 10.44
C CYS A 532 -18.59 13.87 10.63
N SER A 533 -18.40 13.41 11.87
CA SER A 533 -17.45 12.33 12.19
C SER A 533 -16.02 12.61 11.72
N LEU A 534 -15.57 13.86 11.91
CA LEU A 534 -14.19 14.27 11.66
C LEU A 534 -13.25 13.69 12.72
N SER A 535 -12.00 13.44 12.33
CA SER A 535 -10.93 13.21 13.29
C SER A 535 -10.59 14.53 14.02
N PRO A 536 -10.04 14.48 15.25
CA PRO A 536 -9.64 15.71 15.96
C PRO A 536 -8.64 16.58 15.17
N TYR A 537 -7.78 15.94 14.37
CA TYR A 537 -6.84 16.65 13.50
C TYR A 537 -7.54 17.36 12.34
N ASP A 538 -8.46 16.67 11.65
CA ASP A 538 -9.19 17.25 10.52
C ASP A 538 -10.15 18.37 10.96
N GLU A 539 -10.75 18.25 12.15
CA GLU A 539 -11.58 19.28 12.76
C GLU A 539 -10.76 20.54 13.07
N MET A 540 -9.59 20.38 13.69
CA MET A 540 -8.65 21.49 13.92
C MET A 540 -8.23 22.15 12.59
N LEU A 541 -7.95 21.35 11.57
CA LEU A 541 -7.56 21.85 10.26
C LEU A 541 -8.70 22.63 9.59
N LEU A 542 -9.92 22.09 9.54
CA LEU A 542 -11.09 22.78 8.98
C LEU A 542 -11.41 24.08 9.74
N THR A 543 -11.30 24.07 11.07
CA THR A 543 -11.52 25.25 11.91
C THR A 543 -10.50 26.34 11.59
N SER A 544 -9.23 25.99 11.36
CA SER A 544 -8.19 26.95 10.97
C SER A 544 -8.45 27.66 9.63
N TRP A 545 -9.19 27.01 8.74
CA TRP A 545 -9.63 27.58 7.46
C TRP A 545 -10.90 28.45 7.56
N ASN A 546 -11.48 28.58 8.77
CA ASN A 546 -12.58 29.48 9.13
C ASN A 546 -13.80 29.40 8.21
N LEU A 547 -14.41 28.21 8.12
CA LEU A 547 -15.62 27.98 7.30
C LEU A 547 -16.92 28.45 8.00
N GLU A 548 -16.88 28.73 9.31
CA GLU A 548 -18.05 29.10 10.13
C GLU A 548 -18.88 30.28 9.59
N PRO A 549 -18.27 31.39 9.09
CA PRO A 549 -19.03 32.53 8.57
C PRO A 549 -19.93 32.21 7.37
N TYR A 550 -19.71 31.06 6.73
CA TYR A 550 -20.49 30.58 5.59
C TYR A 550 -21.57 29.57 5.99
N GLY A 551 -21.96 29.53 7.28
CA GLY A 551 -23.01 28.65 7.78
C GLY A 551 -22.60 27.17 7.83
N CYS A 552 -21.29 26.90 7.85
CA CYS A 552 -20.76 25.54 7.98
C CYS A 552 -20.86 25.06 9.43
N GLN A 553 -21.39 23.87 9.65
CA GLN A 553 -21.53 23.26 10.98
C GLN A 553 -20.71 21.98 11.08
N ILE A 554 -20.18 21.70 12.27
CA ILE A 554 -19.51 20.44 12.57
C ILE A 554 -20.35 19.70 13.60
N MET A 555 -20.70 18.45 13.29
CA MET A 555 -21.51 17.59 14.15
C MET A 555 -20.80 16.25 14.39
N PRO A 556 -21.05 15.58 15.53
CA PRO A 556 -20.27 14.39 15.86
C PRO A 556 -20.67 13.15 15.03
N SER A 557 -21.91 13.09 14.53
CA SER A 557 -22.40 11.94 13.77
C SER A 557 -23.38 12.33 12.68
N VAL A 558 -23.47 11.48 11.65
CA VAL A 558 -24.46 11.62 10.57
C VAL A 558 -25.88 11.55 11.10
N SER A 559 -26.14 10.69 12.10
CA SER A 559 -27.46 10.56 12.72
C SER A 559 -27.94 11.88 13.32
N GLU A 560 -27.04 12.64 13.97
CA GLU A 560 -27.37 13.93 14.58
C GLU A 560 -27.60 15.02 13.53
N ALA A 561 -26.78 15.05 12.47
CA ALA A 561 -26.98 15.95 11.34
C ALA A 561 -28.31 15.70 10.62
N LEU A 562 -28.69 14.43 10.46
CA LEU A 562 -29.99 14.05 9.92
C LEU A 562 -31.13 14.42 10.86
N ASP A 563 -31.00 14.22 12.17
CA ASP A 563 -32.04 14.59 13.15
C ASP A 563 -32.31 16.09 13.05
N ASN A 564 -31.26 16.91 13.02
CA ASN A 564 -31.38 18.36 12.88
C ASN A 564 -32.07 18.76 11.56
N ALA A 565 -31.62 18.20 10.43
CA ALA A 565 -32.20 18.50 9.12
C ALA A 565 -33.67 18.04 8.99
N GLU A 566 -34.00 16.88 9.55
CA GLU A 566 -35.38 16.38 9.59
C GLU A 566 -36.27 17.26 10.48
N GLN A 567 -35.79 17.68 11.65
CA GLN A 567 -36.54 18.58 12.54
C GLN A 567 -36.76 19.95 11.91
N GLU A 568 -35.78 20.48 11.19
CA GLU A 568 -35.91 21.74 10.44
C GLU A 568 -36.97 21.62 9.34
N THR A 569 -36.93 20.52 8.57
CA THR A 569 -37.96 20.19 7.57
C THR A 569 -39.34 20.09 8.22
N LEU A 570 -39.45 19.41 9.36
CA LEU A 570 -40.70 19.28 10.09
C LEU A 570 -41.20 20.62 10.60
N ARG A 571 -40.36 21.49 11.19
CA ARG A 571 -40.77 22.83 11.67
C ARG A 571 -41.29 23.71 10.56
N HIS A 572 -40.77 23.53 9.34
CA HIS A 572 -41.21 24.29 8.18
C HIS A 572 -42.61 23.86 7.70
N TRP A 573 -42.90 22.55 7.70
CA TRP A 573 -44.11 21.97 7.09
C TRP A 573 -45.21 21.55 8.08
N LEU A 574 -44.85 21.26 9.32
CA LEU A 574 -45.74 21.10 10.46
C LEU A 574 -45.52 22.31 11.37
N GLN A 575 -46.59 23.03 11.74
CA GLN A 575 -46.51 23.99 12.85
C GLN A 575 -45.77 23.33 14.03
N PRO A 576 -44.88 24.05 14.73
CA PRO A 576 -43.91 23.44 15.64
C PRO A 576 -44.64 22.68 16.75
N VAL A 577 -44.74 21.36 16.60
CA VAL A 577 -45.02 20.45 17.71
C VAL A 577 -43.68 20.18 18.34
N THR A 578 -43.10 21.19 18.99
CA THR A 578 -42.05 20.93 19.97
C THR A 578 -42.70 19.97 20.97
N PRO A 579 -42.19 18.75 21.20
CA PRO A 579 -42.65 17.96 22.32
C PRO A 579 -42.19 18.70 23.58
N THR A 580 -42.99 19.66 24.05
CA THR A 580 -42.83 20.20 25.39
C THR A 580 -43.10 19.02 26.31
N LEU A 581 -42.03 18.40 26.82
CA LEU A 581 -42.12 17.42 27.89
C LEU A 581 -42.92 18.08 29.01
N ARG A 582 -44.07 17.50 29.32
CA ARG A 582 -45.00 18.06 30.31
C ARG A 582 -44.46 17.77 31.71
N SER A 583 -44.62 18.71 32.64
CA SER A 583 -44.15 18.57 34.02
C SER A 583 -44.80 17.39 34.76
N SER A 584 -44.12 16.90 35.80
CA SER A 584 -44.26 15.57 36.38
C SER A 584 -45.53 15.28 37.21
N GLY A 585 -46.65 15.97 37.00
CA GLY A 585 -47.95 15.71 37.66
C GLY A 585 -48.57 14.34 37.32
N HIS A 586 -49.30 13.72 38.26
CA HIS A 586 -49.80 12.33 38.17
C HIS A 586 -50.92 12.11 37.12
N GLU A 587 -51.90 13.01 36.97
CA GLU A 587 -53.06 12.82 36.08
C GLU A 587 -52.76 12.88 34.55
N PRO A 588 -51.87 13.77 34.07
CA PRO A 588 -51.55 13.86 32.64
C PRO A 588 -50.83 12.62 32.06
N LYS A 589 -50.03 11.93 32.88
CA LYS A 589 -49.19 10.78 32.46
C LYS A 589 -50.00 9.50 32.26
N VAL A 590 -50.95 9.25 33.16
CA VAL A 590 -51.89 8.12 33.05
C VAL A 590 -52.71 8.25 31.76
N THR A 591 -53.20 9.46 31.48
CA THR A 591 -53.96 9.75 30.25
C THR A 591 -53.12 9.51 28.99
N ALA A 592 -51.83 9.87 29.00
CA ALA A 592 -50.92 9.62 27.89
C ALA A 592 -50.68 8.12 27.67
N LEU A 593 -50.52 7.35 28.75
CA LEU A 593 -50.39 5.89 28.70
C LEU A 593 -51.67 5.22 28.18
N GLU A 594 -52.84 5.66 28.64
CA GLU A 594 -54.16 5.20 28.16
C GLU A 594 -54.37 5.49 26.67
N LYS A 595 -53.95 6.67 26.20
CA LYS A 595 -54.07 7.05 24.78
C LYS A 595 -53.18 6.18 23.89
N TRP A 596 -52.02 5.77 24.39
CA TRP A 596 -51.05 5.01 23.61
C TRP A 596 -51.30 3.50 23.62
N LEU A 597 -51.59 2.92 24.78
CA LEU A 597 -51.82 1.47 24.94
C LEU A 597 -53.29 1.06 24.86
N GLY A 598 -54.22 2.01 24.99
CA GLY A 598 -55.64 1.76 25.16
C GLY A 598 -56.03 1.65 26.65
N LYS A 599 -57.22 2.15 26.99
CA LYS A 599 -57.71 2.24 28.38
C LYS A 599 -57.71 0.90 29.14
N GLY A 600 -58.07 -0.19 28.46
CA GLY A 600 -58.10 -1.53 29.08
C GLY A 600 -56.72 -2.00 29.50
N VAL A 601 -55.73 -1.89 28.59
CA VAL A 601 -54.34 -2.30 28.84
C VAL A 601 -53.68 -1.40 29.88
N ALA A 602 -53.85 -0.08 29.79
CA ALA A 602 -53.30 0.84 30.77
C ALA A 602 -53.81 0.56 32.19
N LYS A 603 -55.10 0.22 32.35
CA LYS A 603 -55.67 -0.17 33.65
C LYS A 603 -55.09 -1.48 34.18
N GLU A 604 -54.84 -2.47 33.32
CA GLU A 604 -54.15 -3.71 33.71
C GLU A 604 -52.72 -3.45 34.20
N LEU A 605 -52.02 -2.51 33.57
CA LEU A 605 -50.63 -2.15 33.89
C LEU A 605 -50.53 -1.36 35.20
N LEU A 606 -51.39 -0.36 35.41
CA LEU A 606 -51.42 0.44 36.65
C LEU A 606 -51.63 -0.38 37.92
N GLY A 607 -52.17 -1.60 37.81
CA GLY A 607 -52.32 -2.52 38.94
C GLY A 607 -51.05 -3.26 39.35
N ILE A 608 -49.94 -3.15 38.61
CA ILE A 608 -48.70 -3.93 38.84
C ILE A 608 -47.39 -3.18 38.63
N GLY A 609 -47.43 -1.88 38.37
CA GLY A 609 -46.24 -1.08 38.16
C GLY A 609 -46.37 0.30 38.77
N GLU A 610 -45.26 1.00 38.81
CA GLU A 610 -45.14 2.33 39.41
C GLU A 610 -44.40 3.26 38.46
N PHE A 611 -44.66 4.57 38.57
CA PHE A 611 -43.95 5.57 37.79
C PHE A 611 -42.63 5.95 38.46
N TYR A 612 -41.56 5.97 37.67
CA TYR A 612 -40.24 6.46 38.05
C TYR A 612 -39.85 7.63 37.15
N VAL A 613 -39.05 8.54 37.68
CA VAL A 613 -38.48 9.65 36.93
C VAL A 613 -36.99 9.39 36.82
N PHE A 614 -36.48 9.42 35.59
CA PHE A 614 -35.06 9.36 35.28
C PHE A 614 -34.55 10.75 34.93
N ASP A 615 -33.42 11.13 35.50
CA ASP A 615 -32.77 12.40 35.20
C ASP A 615 -32.10 12.38 33.82
N THR A 616 -31.79 13.56 33.29
CA THR A 616 -31.09 13.70 32.01
C THR A 616 -29.74 12.97 32.04
N GLY A 617 -29.51 12.07 31.08
CA GLY A 617 -28.30 11.26 30.95
C GLY A 617 -28.31 9.97 31.78
N GLU A 618 -29.35 9.72 32.58
CA GLU A 618 -29.44 8.50 33.40
C GLU A 618 -29.70 7.26 32.53
N VAL A 619 -29.10 6.14 32.92
CA VAL A 619 -29.18 4.87 32.20
C VAL A 619 -30.40 4.10 32.67
N ILE A 620 -31.34 3.86 31.76
CA ILE A 620 -32.56 3.08 32.01
C ILE A 620 -32.21 1.57 32.04
N SER A 621 -31.33 1.11 31.15
CA SER A 621 -30.78 -0.26 31.15
C SER A 621 -29.43 -0.33 30.44
N GLY A 622 -28.47 -1.11 30.95
CA GLY A 622 -27.16 -1.29 30.34
C GLY A 622 -27.14 -2.32 29.20
N GLN A 623 -26.13 -2.22 28.33
CA GLN A 623 -25.89 -3.23 27.28
C GLN A 623 -25.37 -4.53 27.91
N ASP A 624 -25.87 -5.67 27.41
CA ASP A 624 -25.58 -7.03 27.87
C ASP A 624 -26.04 -7.36 29.31
N GLU A 625 -26.79 -6.46 29.96
CA GLU A 625 -27.42 -6.71 31.25
C GLU A 625 -28.71 -7.54 31.12
N ILE A 626 -28.96 -8.44 32.08
CA ILE A 626 -30.27 -9.08 32.25
C ILE A 626 -31.08 -8.21 33.21
N VAL A 627 -32.13 -7.57 32.71
CA VAL A 627 -33.01 -6.72 33.52
C VAL A 627 -34.30 -7.47 33.81
N ASP A 628 -34.53 -7.81 35.08
CA ASP A 628 -35.81 -8.39 35.55
C ASP A 628 -36.85 -7.29 35.83
N ALA A 629 -36.97 -6.33 34.90
CA ALA A 629 -37.99 -5.29 34.91
C ALA A 629 -38.30 -4.85 33.48
N ILE A 630 -39.57 -4.55 33.21
CA ILE A 630 -39.98 -3.87 31.98
C ILE A 630 -40.26 -2.43 32.32
N MET A 631 -39.66 -1.51 31.57
CA MET A 631 -39.88 -0.09 31.75
C MET A 631 -40.53 0.48 30.48
N ILE A 632 -41.56 1.28 30.66
CA ILE A 632 -42.35 1.86 29.58
C ILE A 632 -42.14 3.37 29.60
N ALA A 633 -41.41 3.92 28.63
CA ALA A 633 -41.24 5.35 28.48
C ALA A 633 -42.60 5.98 28.13
N VAL A 634 -43.07 6.93 28.92
CA VAL A 634 -44.42 7.48 28.79
C VAL A 634 -44.45 8.51 27.64
N PRO A 635 -45.32 8.35 26.64
CA PRO A 635 -45.40 9.26 25.49
C PRO A 635 -45.61 10.72 25.90
N GLY A 636 -44.77 11.63 25.41
CA GLY A 636 -44.82 13.07 25.71
C GLY A 636 -44.31 13.46 27.10
N PHE A 637 -43.84 12.49 27.91
CA PHE A 637 -43.22 12.68 29.22
C PHE A 637 -41.83 12.02 29.32
N SER A 638 -41.35 11.40 28.25
CA SER A 638 -40.01 10.83 28.16
C SER A 638 -39.39 11.16 26.82
N ASP A 639 -38.08 11.37 26.80
CA ASP A 639 -37.26 11.34 25.60
C ASP A 639 -36.13 10.35 25.83
N VAL A 640 -36.23 9.19 25.18
CA VAL A 640 -35.33 8.07 25.42
C VAL A 640 -34.67 7.64 24.12
N GLN A 641 -33.44 7.15 24.23
CA GLN A 641 -32.72 6.56 23.10
C GLN A 641 -32.02 5.27 23.47
N ILE A 642 -31.78 4.43 22.47
CA ILE A 642 -30.93 3.25 22.58
C ILE A 642 -29.64 3.42 21.78
N GLU A 643 -28.54 3.19 22.47
CA GLU A 643 -27.18 3.24 21.98
C GLU A 643 -26.56 1.85 21.99
N VAL A 644 -25.79 1.51 20.96
CA VAL A 644 -25.06 0.24 20.87
C VAL A 644 -23.59 0.49 20.66
N GLN A 645 -22.76 -0.11 21.51
CA GLN A 645 -21.33 -0.07 21.37
C GLN A 645 -20.89 -1.11 20.34
N THR A 646 -20.43 -0.66 19.18
CA THR A 646 -20.10 -1.52 18.03
C THR A 646 -18.63 -1.95 17.97
N GLY A 647 -17.83 -1.65 18.99
CA GLY A 647 -16.42 -2.04 19.08
C GLY A 647 -15.45 -1.25 18.18
N THR A 648 -15.90 -0.17 17.54
CA THR A 648 -15.04 0.76 16.77
C THR A 648 -14.68 1.99 17.61
N GLN A 649 -13.61 2.73 17.25
CA GLN A 649 -13.19 3.96 17.96
C GLN A 649 -14.23 5.11 17.93
N ASN A 650 -15.38 4.90 17.28
CA ASN A 650 -16.44 5.89 17.18
C ASN A 650 -17.35 5.88 18.43
N LYS A 651 -18.02 7.02 18.66
CA LYS A 651 -19.12 7.16 19.63
C LYS A 651 -20.17 6.05 19.40
N PRO A 652 -20.89 5.60 20.46
CA PRO A 652 -21.87 4.52 20.34
C PRO A 652 -22.93 4.83 19.28
N ALA A 653 -23.35 3.82 18.53
CA ALA A 653 -24.29 3.97 17.45
C ALA A 653 -25.71 4.12 18.01
N ARG A 654 -26.39 5.22 17.67
CA ARG A 654 -27.80 5.43 18.01
C ARG A 654 -28.69 4.62 17.08
N LEU A 655 -29.46 3.68 17.65
CA LEU A 655 -30.40 2.84 16.88
C LEU A 655 -31.81 3.41 16.85
N LEU A 656 -32.24 4.05 17.93
CA LEU A 656 -33.59 4.59 18.08
C LEU A 656 -33.56 5.77 19.07
N ARG A 657 -34.31 6.83 18.79
CA ARG A 657 -34.75 7.83 19.78
C ARG A 657 -36.25 8.04 19.65
N THR A 658 -36.97 8.22 20.75
CA THR A 658 -38.40 8.47 20.70
C THR A 658 -38.89 9.24 21.92
N SER A 659 -39.82 10.17 21.67
CA SER A 659 -40.67 10.80 22.66
C SER A 659 -42.13 10.35 22.59
N HIS A 660 -42.44 9.42 21.68
CA HIS A 660 -43.79 8.87 21.44
C HIS A 660 -44.06 7.60 22.26
N GLY A 661 -43.18 7.29 23.21
CA GLY A 661 -43.20 6.07 24.02
C GLY A 661 -42.34 4.94 23.45
N ALA A 662 -41.88 4.08 24.35
CA ALA A 662 -41.02 2.93 24.05
C ALA A 662 -41.09 1.87 25.16
N VAL A 663 -40.75 0.63 24.81
CA VAL A 663 -40.52 -0.45 25.78
C VAL A 663 -39.01 -0.62 25.94
N CYS A 664 -38.50 -0.41 27.17
CA CYS A 664 -37.08 -0.31 27.49
C CYS A 664 -36.77 -1.20 28.72
N PRO A 665 -35.99 -2.29 28.59
CA PRO A 665 -35.59 -2.99 27.37
C PRO A 665 -36.69 -3.95 26.88
N ALA A 666 -36.86 -4.05 25.56
CA ALA A 666 -37.82 -4.98 24.94
C ALA A 666 -37.47 -6.46 25.24
N GLU A 667 -36.19 -6.75 25.40
CA GLU A 667 -35.61 -8.07 25.65
C GLU A 667 -36.01 -8.65 27.01
N ALA A 668 -36.38 -7.79 27.97
CA ALA A 668 -36.87 -8.22 29.28
C ALA A 668 -38.15 -9.07 29.19
N LEU A 669 -39.03 -8.81 28.19
CA LEU A 669 -40.27 -9.60 27.98
C LEU A 669 -39.99 -11.10 27.78
N ILE A 670 -38.87 -11.41 27.13
CA ILE A 670 -38.43 -12.78 26.82
C ILE A 670 -37.31 -13.28 27.74
N GLY A 671 -36.86 -12.46 28.70
CA GLY A 671 -35.79 -12.84 29.64
C GLY A 671 -34.41 -12.92 28.99
N SER A 672 -34.16 -12.13 27.94
CA SER A 672 -32.86 -12.06 27.25
C SER A 672 -32.04 -10.87 27.75
N HIS A 673 -30.73 -10.91 27.48
CA HIS A 673 -29.83 -9.77 27.66
C HIS A 673 -30.25 -8.59 26.78
N CYS A 674 -30.10 -7.38 27.32
CA CYS A 674 -30.30 -6.12 26.58
C CYS A 674 -29.25 -5.98 25.48
N ARG A 675 -29.65 -5.71 24.24
CA ARG A 675 -28.69 -5.56 23.13
C ARG A 675 -28.07 -4.17 23.01
N GLY A 676 -28.59 -3.20 23.76
CA GLY A 676 -28.08 -1.84 23.79
C GLY A 676 -28.37 -1.14 25.11
N ARG A 677 -27.72 -0.01 25.29
CA ARG A 677 -27.87 0.87 26.44
C ARG A 677 -29.02 1.85 26.20
N TRP A 678 -30.02 1.83 27.06
CA TRP A 678 -31.11 2.81 27.05
C TRP A 678 -30.76 3.99 27.95
N VAL A 679 -30.94 5.21 27.45
CA VAL A 679 -30.59 6.45 28.14
C VAL A 679 -31.73 7.45 28.03
N ALA A 680 -32.02 8.16 29.12
CA ALA A 680 -32.91 9.32 29.13
C ALA A 680 -32.16 10.56 28.62
N LEU A 681 -32.68 11.23 27.59
CA LEU A 681 -32.08 12.44 27.02
C LEU A 681 -32.53 13.74 27.70
N ASP A 682 -33.61 13.66 28.45
CA ASP A 682 -34.22 14.73 29.25
C ASP A 682 -34.93 14.07 30.45
N GLU A 683 -35.46 14.85 31.40
CA GLU A 683 -36.26 14.34 32.52
C GLU A 683 -37.40 13.46 32.00
N SER A 684 -37.29 12.15 32.24
CA SER A 684 -38.10 11.14 31.56
C SER A 684 -38.88 10.29 32.53
N VAL A 685 -40.21 10.29 32.38
CA VAL A 685 -41.12 9.52 33.22
C VAL A 685 -41.37 8.13 32.64
N VAL A 686 -40.93 7.10 33.35
CA VAL A 686 -41.00 5.72 32.89
C VAL A 686 -41.89 4.91 33.84
N PHE A 687 -42.83 4.14 33.28
CA PHE A 687 -43.66 3.22 34.07
C PHE A 687 -42.96 1.87 34.18
N MET A 688 -42.54 1.48 35.38
CA MET A 688 -41.73 0.30 35.64
C MET A 688 -42.56 -0.84 36.25
N ILE A 689 -42.34 -2.05 35.76
CA ILE A 689 -42.98 -3.28 36.22
C ILE A 689 -41.89 -4.26 36.63
N ARG A 690 -41.86 -4.64 37.91
CA ARG A 690 -40.91 -5.59 38.49
C ARG A 690 -41.64 -6.52 39.48
N PRO A 691 -41.45 -7.85 39.40
CA PRO A 691 -40.64 -8.58 38.42
C PRO A 691 -41.44 -8.83 37.13
N VAL A 692 -40.77 -9.13 36.00
CA VAL A 692 -41.43 -9.24 34.67
C VAL A 692 -42.51 -10.33 34.63
N GLN A 693 -42.38 -11.36 35.46
CA GLN A 693 -43.34 -12.46 35.55
C GLN A 693 -44.74 -11.98 35.98
N ALA A 694 -44.86 -10.80 36.62
CA ALA A 694 -46.15 -10.19 36.97
C ALA A 694 -47.03 -9.86 35.75
N LEU A 695 -46.44 -9.77 34.55
CA LEU A 695 -47.13 -9.60 33.27
C LEU A 695 -47.55 -10.93 32.62
N LYS A 696 -46.91 -12.05 33.00
CA LYS A 696 -47.16 -13.38 32.41
C LYS A 696 -48.36 -14.10 33.04
N SER A 697 -49.07 -13.47 33.97
CA SER A 697 -50.27 -14.04 34.60
C SER A 697 -51.45 -14.10 33.62
N THR A 698 -52.30 -15.13 33.75
CA THR A 698 -53.47 -15.37 32.88
C THR A 698 -54.43 -14.19 32.79
N SER A 699 -54.49 -13.36 33.84
CA SER A 699 -55.32 -12.16 33.95
C SER A 699 -54.81 -10.93 33.19
N LYS A 700 -53.58 -10.94 32.64
CA LYS A 700 -52.96 -9.79 31.96
C LYS A 700 -52.47 -10.08 30.55
N ARG A 701 -53.11 -11.06 29.90
CA ARG A 701 -52.75 -11.49 28.54
C ARG A 701 -52.83 -10.36 27.52
N HIS A 702 -53.77 -9.42 27.68
CA HIS A 702 -53.94 -8.29 26.75
C HIS A 702 -52.80 -7.28 26.87
N ALA A 703 -52.40 -6.92 28.10
CA ALA A 703 -51.25 -6.07 28.32
C ALA A 703 -49.94 -6.69 27.81
N PHE A 704 -49.70 -7.97 28.11
CA PHE A 704 -48.51 -8.67 27.62
C PHE A 704 -48.46 -8.75 26.08
N ALA A 705 -49.57 -9.08 25.43
CA ALA A 705 -49.66 -9.15 23.97
C ALA A 705 -49.40 -7.78 23.31
N THR A 706 -49.98 -6.71 23.87
CA THR A 706 -49.83 -5.34 23.35
C THR A 706 -48.38 -4.86 23.49
N LEU A 707 -47.77 -5.03 24.67
CA LEU A 707 -46.37 -4.66 24.89
C LEU A 707 -45.42 -5.49 24.02
N SER A 708 -45.71 -6.78 23.82
CA SER A 708 -44.93 -7.63 22.92
C SER A 708 -45.02 -7.17 21.47
N SER A 709 -46.20 -6.75 21.00
CA SER A 709 -46.37 -6.19 19.66
C SER A 709 -45.57 -4.91 19.45
N ILE A 710 -45.63 -3.98 20.41
CA ILE A 710 -44.85 -2.73 20.39
C ILE A 710 -43.35 -3.03 20.41
N ALA A 711 -42.91 -3.91 21.30
CA ALA A 711 -41.52 -4.33 21.42
C ALA A 711 -40.99 -4.96 20.12
N LEU A 712 -41.78 -5.84 19.47
CA LEU A 712 -41.42 -6.42 18.18
C LEU A 712 -41.27 -5.35 17.09
N HIS A 713 -42.22 -4.42 17.00
CA HIS A 713 -42.14 -3.33 16.02
C HIS A 713 -40.93 -2.42 16.27
N GLN A 714 -40.60 -2.15 17.54
CA GLN A 714 -39.43 -1.39 17.94
C GLN A 714 -38.12 -2.11 17.54
N GLN A 715 -38.05 -3.42 17.78
CA GLN A 715 -36.90 -4.24 17.39
C GLN A 715 -36.73 -4.33 15.86
N MET A 716 -37.82 -4.39 15.10
CA MET A 716 -37.76 -4.30 13.63
C MET A 716 -37.14 -2.98 13.17
N MET A 717 -37.57 -1.85 13.74
CA MET A 717 -37.02 -0.53 13.42
C MET A 717 -35.54 -0.40 13.78
N GLN A 718 -35.14 -0.91 14.95
CA GLN A 718 -33.73 -0.95 15.35
C GLN A 718 -32.89 -1.81 14.38
N THR A 719 -33.44 -2.93 13.92
CA THR A 719 -32.79 -3.83 12.95
C THR A 719 -32.65 -3.16 11.59
N ASP A 720 -33.67 -2.44 11.11
CA ASP A 720 -33.62 -1.69 9.85
C ASP A 720 -32.57 -0.57 9.92
N GLN A 721 -32.52 0.18 11.03
CA GLN A 721 -31.51 1.22 11.22
C GLN A 721 -30.10 0.64 11.28
N LEU A 722 -29.91 -0.48 12.00
CA LEU A 722 -28.64 -1.18 12.06
C LEU A 722 -28.23 -1.69 10.66
N SER A 723 -29.18 -2.22 9.89
CA SER A 723 -28.97 -2.67 8.51
C SER A 723 -28.56 -1.52 7.59
N ALA A 724 -29.21 -0.36 7.71
CA ALA A 724 -28.87 0.85 6.97
C ALA A 724 -27.45 1.33 7.31
N MET A 725 -27.12 1.45 8.61
CA MET A 725 -25.78 1.82 9.05
C MET A 725 -24.72 0.80 8.64
N TYR A 726 -25.03 -0.48 8.70
CA TYR A 726 -24.14 -1.55 8.23
C TYR A 726 -23.88 -1.45 6.73
N THR A 727 -24.91 -1.16 5.94
CA THR A 727 -24.82 -0.99 4.49
C THR A 727 -23.91 0.20 4.12
N LEU A 728 -24.01 1.31 4.84
CA LEU A 728 -23.11 2.45 4.69
C LEU A 728 -21.69 2.14 5.18
N SER A 729 -21.57 1.45 6.32
CA SER A 729 -20.29 1.10 6.95
C SER A 729 -19.45 0.18 6.08
N LYS A 730 -20.04 -0.91 5.56
CA LYS A 730 -19.38 -1.83 4.62
C LYS A 730 -18.96 -1.17 3.31
N GLY A 731 -19.31 0.10 3.11
CA GLY A 731 -19.04 0.82 1.89
C GLY A 731 -19.67 0.04 0.77
N GLY A 732 -21.00 -0.12 0.81
CA GLY A 732 -21.79 -0.64 -0.30
C GLY A 732 -21.50 0.21 -1.54
N GLY A 733 -20.37 -0.05 -2.17
CA GLY A 733 -19.76 0.87 -3.10
C GLY A 733 -20.65 0.90 -4.30
N TRP A 734 -21.36 2.00 -4.53
CA TRP A 734 -22.09 2.24 -5.78
C TRP A 734 -23.05 1.10 -6.22
N ARG A 735 -23.38 0.14 -5.33
CA ARG A 735 -23.99 -1.17 -5.65
C ARG A 735 -24.94 -1.72 -4.59
N GLY A 736 -25.67 -0.86 -3.90
CA GLY A 736 -26.87 -1.31 -3.18
C GLY A 736 -28.04 -1.21 -4.15
N VAL A 737 -28.77 -2.29 -4.44
CA VAL A 737 -29.85 -2.30 -5.46
C VAL A 737 -30.86 -1.16 -5.30
N THR A 738 -31.11 -0.72 -4.07
CA THR A 738 -31.94 0.46 -3.71
C THR A 738 -31.21 1.81 -3.83
N PHE A 739 -29.90 1.86 -3.57
CA PHE A 739 -29.07 3.06 -3.69
C PHE A 739 -28.63 3.36 -5.14
N ASP A 740 -28.55 2.33 -5.98
CA ASP A 740 -28.12 2.43 -7.39
C ASP A 740 -29.14 3.16 -8.26
N ALA A 741 -30.44 3.11 -7.92
CA ALA A 741 -31.49 3.77 -8.69
C ALA A 741 -31.51 5.29 -8.46
N SER A 742 -31.23 5.75 -7.24
CA SER A 742 -31.16 7.19 -6.92
C SER A 742 -29.83 7.81 -7.35
N THR A 743 -28.72 7.05 -7.28
CA THR A 743 -27.39 7.51 -7.70
C THR A 743 -27.23 7.51 -9.23
N ASN A 744 -27.78 6.53 -9.97
CA ASN A 744 -27.70 6.51 -11.45
C ASN A 744 -28.49 7.63 -12.14
N ASN A 745 -29.57 8.13 -11.52
CA ASN A 745 -30.46 9.11 -12.15
C ASN A 745 -30.02 10.57 -11.94
N ARG A 746 -28.93 10.84 -11.23
CA ARG A 746 -28.37 12.18 -10.96
C ARG A 746 -26.93 12.28 -11.51
N PRO A 747 -26.38 13.49 -11.75
CA PRO A 747 -25.64 13.83 -12.96
C PRO A 747 -24.42 12.93 -13.20
N CYS A 748 -24.61 11.95 -14.07
CA CYS A 748 -23.57 11.03 -14.54
C CYS A 748 -22.34 11.75 -15.11
N LYS A 749 -22.47 12.98 -15.63
CA LYS A 749 -21.35 13.74 -16.22
C LYS A 749 -20.31 14.22 -15.20
N ALA A 750 -20.70 14.56 -13.96
CA ALA A 750 -19.74 15.00 -12.94
C ALA A 750 -18.99 13.82 -12.31
N LEU A 751 -19.60 12.63 -12.34
CA LEU A 751 -19.01 11.37 -11.89
C LEU A 751 -18.05 10.75 -12.92
N GLU A 752 -18.13 11.15 -14.20
CA GLU A 752 -17.19 10.68 -15.25
C GLU A 752 -15.71 11.04 -14.97
N GLY A 753 -15.45 12.00 -14.07
CA GLY A 753 -14.11 12.38 -13.61
C GLY A 753 -13.57 11.57 -12.43
N PHE A 754 -14.40 10.73 -11.80
CA PHE A 754 -13.98 9.87 -10.68
C PHE A 754 -13.59 8.49 -11.19
N GLY A 755 -12.31 8.13 -11.00
CA GLY A 755 -11.83 6.79 -11.27
C GLY A 755 -11.79 6.39 -12.76
N PRO A 756 -11.24 5.21 -13.07
CA PRO A 756 -11.31 4.66 -14.42
C PRO A 756 -12.75 4.31 -14.79
N ARG A 757 -13.25 4.80 -15.93
CA ARG A 757 -14.52 4.37 -16.55
C ARG A 757 -14.61 2.84 -16.56
N LEU A 758 -15.39 2.26 -15.67
CA LEU A 758 -15.58 0.82 -15.63
C LEU A 758 -16.54 0.43 -16.77
N ARG A 759 -15.99 -0.31 -17.75
CA ARG A 759 -16.79 -1.05 -18.74
C ARG A 759 -17.87 -1.83 -17.99
N SER A 760 -19.10 -1.73 -18.49
CA SER A 760 -20.29 -2.36 -17.91
C SER A 760 -20.03 -3.83 -17.54
N SER A 761 -20.65 -4.30 -16.46
CA SER A 761 -20.53 -5.66 -15.92
C SER A 761 -20.75 -6.79 -16.95
N HIS A 762 -21.36 -6.49 -18.09
CA HIS A 762 -21.46 -7.39 -19.25
C HIS A 762 -20.10 -7.74 -19.89
N ALA A 763 -19.11 -6.84 -19.86
CA ALA A 763 -17.79 -7.08 -20.43
C ALA A 763 -16.98 -8.09 -19.60
N ARG A 764 -17.05 -8.02 -18.26
CA ARG A 764 -16.33 -8.94 -17.36
C ARG A 764 -16.86 -10.37 -17.42
N ARG A 765 -18.17 -10.58 -17.65
CA ARG A 765 -18.74 -11.93 -17.87
C ARG A 765 -18.21 -12.58 -19.15
N LYS A 766 -17.97 -11.81 -20.23
CA LYS A 766 -17.37 -12.34 -21.47
C LYS A 766 -15.88 -12.64 -21.33
N GLU A 767 -15.17 -11.89 -20.49
CA GLU A 767 -13.72 -12.07 -20.28
C GLU A 767 -13.43 -13.31 -19.40
N PHE A 768 -14.20 -13.54 -18.34
CA PHE A 768 -14.13 -14.78 -17.56
C PHE A 768 -14.56 -16.02 -18.35
N ALA A 769 -15.56 -15.90 -19.23
CA ALA A 769 -15.97 -17.00 -20.12
C ALA A 769 -14.89 -17.34 -21.18
N ARG A 770 -14.03 -16.38 -21.56
CA ARG A 770 -12.91 -16.62 -22.49
C ARG A 770 -11.68 -17.24 -21.82
N VAL A 771 -11.44 -16.96 -20.55
CA VAL A 771 -10.32 -17.55 -19.79
C VAL A 771 -10.60 -19.01 -19.44
N GLY A 772 -11.85 -19.41 -19.26
CA GLY A 772 -12.24 -20.81 -19.00
C GLY A 772 -12.20 -21.76 -20.21
N SER A 773 -11.93 -21.29 -21.43
CA SER A 773 -12.03 -22.12 -22.65
C SER A 773 -10.71 -22.34 -23.42
N ARG A 774 -9.55 -21.96 -22.88
CA ARG A 774 -8.25 -22.21 -23.54
C ARG A 774 -7.38 -23.20 -22.77
N ASN A 775 -7.35 -24.41 -23.33
CA ASN A 775 -6.34 -25.47 -23.22
C ASN A 775 -5.99 -25.99 -21.81
N MET A 776 -6.71 -27.03 -21.36
CA MET A 776 -6.13 -28.09 -20.54
C MET A 776 -6.16 -29.42 -21.32
N THR A 777 -5.11 -29.65 -22.11
CA THR A 777 -4.66 -31.00 -22.46
C THR A 777 -3.40 -31.26 -21.64
N GLY A 778 -3.57 -31.89 -20.49
CA GLY A 778 -2.49 -32.24 -19.58
C GLY A 778 -3.08 -32.75 -18.27
N SER A 779 -3.11 -34.07 -18.12
CA SER A 779 -3.59 -34.75 -16.90
C SER A 779 -2.71 -34.34 -15.70
N VAL A 780 -3.32 -33.78 -14.67
CA VAL A 780 -2.70 -33.69 -13.34
C VAL A 780 -3.58 -34.45 -12.35
N ASP A 781 -3.01 -35.54 -11.85
CA ASP A 781 -3.53 -36.39 -10.79
C ASP A 781 -3.81 -35.57 -9.52
N VAL A 782 -5.08 -35.51 -9.10
CA VAL A 782 -5.47 -34.95 -7.80
C VAL A 782 -5.60 -36.10 -6.82
N GLY A 783 -4.47 -36.53 -6.28
CA GLY A 783 -4.39 -37.53 -5.23
C GLY A 783 -3.15 -37.31 -4.37
N LYS A 784 -3.38 -36.96 -3.08
CA LYS A 784 -2.42 -36.74 -1.98
C LYS A 784 -2.02 -35.29 -1.71
N LEU A 785 -2.81 -34.63 -0.87
CA LEU A 785 -2.34 -33.57 0.03
C LEU A 785 -2.53 -34.05 1.47
N SER A 786 -1.43 -34.54 2.07
CA SER A 786 -1.28 -34.78 3.50
C SER A 786 -1.17 -33.45 4.26
N SER A 787 -1.88 -33.33 5.37
CA SER A 787 -1.83 -32.17 6.28
C SER A 787 -0.47 -32.04 7.00
N PRO A 788 0.05 -30.82 7.23
CA PRO A 788 1.20 -30.61 8.11
C PRO A 788 0.75 -30.58 9.58
N LYS A 789 1.45 -31.35 10.42
CA LYS A 789 1.33 -31.31 11.90
C LYS A 789 2.04 -30.05 12.43
N THR A 790 1.30 -29.15 13.08
CA THR A 790 1.87 -28.10 13.96
C THR A 790 1.64 -28.47 15.42
N GLN A 791 2.73 -28.65 16.16
CA GLN A 791 2.77 -28.82 17.62
C GLN A 791 2.39 -27.49 18.31
N ARG A 792 1.44 -27.54 19.25
CA ARG A 792 1.17 -26.45 20.21
C ARG A 792 1.92 -26.73 21.53
N PRO A 793 2.47 -25.72 22.21
CA PRO A 793 3.07 -25.88 23.54
C PRO A 793 2.00 -26.04 24.63
N ARG A 794 2.28 -26.90 25.61
CA ARG A 794 1.45 -27.18 26.80
C ARG A 794 1.54 -26.03 27.82
N ALA A 795 0.41 -25.57 28.33
CA ALA A 795 0.30 -24.81 29.58
C ALA A 795 0.09 -25.79 30.78
N PRO A 796 0.59 -25.48 31.99
CA PRO A 796 0.44 -26.35 33.15
C PRO A 796 -0.95 -26.19 33.80
N THR A 797 -1.54 -27.33 34.15
CA THR A 797 -2.77 -27.49 34.92
C THR A 797 -2.53 -27.27 36.41
N ASN A 798 -3.44 -26.57 37.09
CA ASN A 798 -3.83 -26.87 38.47
C ASN A 798 -5.30 -26.44 38.73
N ALA A 799 -6.14 -27.48 38.81
CA ALA A 799 -7.22 -27.73 39.77
C ALA A 799 -8.45 -26.80 39.94
N THR A 800 -9.60 -27.48 39.76
CA THR A 800 -10.89 -27.42 40.50
C THR A 800 -11.87 -26.27 40.26
N SER A 801 -12.92 -26.55 39.48
CA SER A 801 -14.27 -26.84 40.03
C SER A 801 -15.22 -27.25 38.89
N VAL A 802 -16.23 -28.01 39.29
CA VAL A 802 -17.21 -28.77 38.50
C VAL A 802 -18.31 -27.85 37.98
N ASP A 803 -18.70 -27.98 36.72
CA ASP A 803 -20.08 -27.78 36.26
C ASP A 803 -20.31 -28.41 34.86
N GLU A 804 -21.51 -28.93 34.69
CA GLU A 804 -21.96 -29.87 33.64
C GLU A 804 -21.94 -29.27 32.22
N GLU A 805 -21.31 -29.98 31.28
CA GLU A 805 -21.35 -29.66 29.84
C GLU A 805 -22.68 -30.12 29.20
N ILE A 806 -23.44 -29.17 28.66
CA ILE A 806 -24.50 -29.39 27.66
C ILE A 806 -23.83 -29.54 26.28
N PRO A 807 -24.19 -30.54 25.43
CA PRO A 807 -23.44 -30.80 24.21
C PRO A 807 -23.66 -29.74 23.13
N VAL A 808 -22.56 -29.11 22.72
CA VAL A 808 -22.43 -28.21 21.57
C VAL A 808 -22.54 -29.03 20.27
N ALA A 809 -23.78 -29.33 19.87
CA ALA A 809 -24.08 -29.93 18.56
C ALA A 809 -25.24 -29.24 17.82
N ALA A 810 -25.90 -28.24 18.41
CA ALA A 810 -27.07 -27.57 17.83
C ALA A 810 -26.82 -26.16 17.24
N VAL A 811 -25.55 -25.71 17.13
CA VAL A 811 -25.23 -24.32 16.70
C VAL A 811 -24.68 -24.23 15.27
N LEU A 812 -24.56 -25.35 14.54
CA LEU A 812 -23.92 -25.35 13.21
C LEU A 812 -24.86 -25.45 11.99
N ASP A 813 -26.18 -25.44 12.16
CA ASP A 813 -27.11 -25.52 11.01
C ASP A 813 -27.71 -24.16 10.56
N PHE A 814 -27.50 -23.06 11.29
CA PHE A 814 -28.06 -21.76 10.90
C PHE A 814 -27.19 -20.98 9.88
N GLN A 815 -25.92 -21.36 9.69
CA GLN A 815 -25.02 -20.68 8.75
C GLN A 815 -25.14 -21.14 7.29
N ARG A 816 -25.83 -22.26 7.00
CA ARG A 816 -25.99 -22.75 5.62
C ARG A 816 -27.21 -22.17 4.89
N PHE A 817 -28.21 -21.66 5.62
CA PHE A 817 -29.45 -21.19 4.99
C PHE A 817 -29.37 -19.77 4.38
N VAL A 818 -28.37 -18.96 4.76
CA VAL A 818 -28.25 -17.55 4.30
C VAL A 818 -27.41 -17.41 3.01
N SER A 819 -26.82 -18.50 2.49
CA SER A 819 -25.89 -18.43 1.34
C SER A 819 -26.46 -18.88 -0.03
N SER A 820 -27.76 -19.16 -0.14
CA SER A 820 -28.36 -19.63 -1.40
C SER A 820 -29.69 -18.96 -1.77
N SER A 821 -29.72 -17.63 -1.88
CA SER A 821 -30.78 -16.93 -2.63
C SER A 821 -30.43 -16.82 -4.12
N GLY A 822 -30.23 -17.98 -4.76
CA GLY A 822 -30.37 -18.14 -6.20
C GLY A 822 -31.83 -18.47 -6.51
N ARG A 823 -32.41 -17.80 -7.52
CA ARG A 823 -33.79 -17.95 -8.01
C ARG A 823 -34.34 -19.39 -7.90
N PRO A 824 -35.58 -19.61 -7.41
CA PRO A 824 -36.26 -20.88 -7.63
C PRO A 824 -36.63 -20.98 -9.12
N SER A 825 -36.17 -22.04 -9.76
CA SER A 825 -36.70 -22.50 -11.05
C SER A 825 -38.13 -23.00 -10.85
N LEU A 826 -39.07 -22.48 -11.65
CA LEU A 826 -40.39 -23.06 -11.85
C LEU A 826 -40.26 -24.53 -12.28
N GLY A 827 -41.00 -25.43 -11.63
CA GLY A 827 -41.22 -26.78 -12.13
C GLY A 827 -41.43 -27.85 -11.05
N SER A 828 -42.60 -27.90 -10.44
CA SER A 828 -43.39 -29.14 -10.32
C SER A 828 -44.75 -28.81 -9.70
N VAL A 829 -45.77 -29.28 -10.40
CA VAL A 829 -47.19 -29.25 -10.06
C VAL A 829 -47.44 -30.40 -9.08
N ASP A 830 -48.49 -30.27 -8.26
CA ASP A 830 -49.04 -31.26 -7.30
C ASP A 830 -48.57 -31.14 -5.85
N ALA A 831 -49.15 -30.17 -5.11
CA ALA A 831 -49.62 -30.34 -3.72
C ALA A 831 -50.15 -29.01 -3.15
N ASP A 832 -51.22 -28.44 -3.74
CA ASP A 832 -52.01 -27.36 -3.14
C ASP A 832 -53.48 -27.77 -3.15
N GLU A 833 -53.87 -28.57 -2.16
CA GLU A 833 -55.28 -28.75 -1.81
C GLU A 833 -55.38 -29.15 -0.33
N ALA A 834 -55.34 -28.15 0.57
CA ALA A 834 -56.12 -28.10 1.80
C ALA A 834 -55.69 -26.92 2.68
N ILE A 835 -56.70 -26.21 3.21
CA ILE A 835 -56.65 -25.20 4.29
C ILE A 835 -56.50 -23.75 3.79
N GLU A 836 -57.42 -23.33 2.93
CA GLU A 836 -58.09 -22.03 3.09
C GLU A 836 -59.36 -22.25 3.91
N THR A 837 -59.41 -21.74 5.14
CA THR A 837 -60.60 -21.13 5.76
C THR A 837 -60.27 -20.68 7.20
N SER A 838 -60.74 -19.49 7.54
CA SER A 838 -60.69 -18.80 8.84
C SER A 838 -59.42 -17.99 9.16
N LEU A 839 -59.41 -16.73 8.73
CA LEU A 839 -59.36 -15.58 9.64
C LEU A 839 -59.52 -14.28 8.83
N SER A 840 -60.64 -13.63 9.08
CA SER A 840 -61.13 -12.37 8.54
C SER A 840 -60.37 -11.16 9.08
N ASP A 841 -60.22 -10.15 8.20
CA ASP A 841 -60.28 -8.70 8.46
C ASP A 841 -59.45 -8.13 9.62
N ASN A 842 -58.20 -7.78 9.32
CA ASN A 842 -57.51 -6.52 9.70
C ASN A 842 -55.99 -6.68 9.58
N VAL A 843 -55.47 -6.76 8.35
CA VAL A 843 -54.05 -6.52 8.09
C VAL A 843 -53.90 -5.85 6.73
N VAL A 844 -53.71 -4.52 6.71
CA VAL A 844 -53.26 -3.81 5.50
C VAL A 844 -51.75 -4.05 5.38
N PHE A 845 -51.38 -5.14 4.70
CA PHE A 845 -50.00 -5.35 4.28
C PHE A 845 -49.63 -4.30 3.21
N ASN A 846 -48.55 -3.58 3.47
CA ASN A 846 -47.94 -2.62 2.56
C ASN A 846 -47.34 -3.39 1.36
N ARG A 847 -48.12 -3.62 0.31
CA ARG A 847 -47.64 -4.15 -0.98
C ARG A 847 -46.85 -3.05 -1.70
N TYR A 848 -45.54 -3.07 -1.59
CA TYR A 848 -44.65 -2.49 -2.60
C TYR A 848 -43.80 -3.62 -3.20
N SER A 849 -43.68 -3.62 -4.53
CA SER A 849 -42.95 -4.57 -5.39
C SER A 849 -43.78 -5.69 -6.04
N VAL A 850 -44.72 -5.34 -6.93
CA VAL A 850 -44.86 -6.02 -8.24
C VAL A 850 -45.28 -4.97 -9.28
N GLY A 851 -44.31 -4.39 -9.98
CA GLY A 851 -44.55 -3.34 -10.96
C GLY A 851 -43.36 -3.12 -11.89
N SER A 852 -42.69 -4.21 -12.30
CA SER A 852 -41.62 -4.14 -13.31
C SER A 852 -41.47 -5.49 -14.00
N ASN A 853 -42.45 -5.87 -14.82
CA ASN A 853 -42.32 -6.90 -15.87
C ASN A 853 -43.47 -6.78 -16.87
N LEU A 854 -43.67 -5.57 -17.41
CA LEU A 854 -44.59 -5.30 -18.52
C LEU A 854 -43.89 -4.48 -19.61
N HIS A 855 -42.71 -4.95 -20.03
CA HIS A 855 -42.03 -4.47 -21.24
C HIS A 855 -41.42 -5.64 -22.03
N GLN A 856 -42.15 -6.76 -22.12
CA GLN A 856 -41.93 -7.79 -23.15
C GLN A 856 -43.27 -8.44 -23.44
N LEU A 857 -44.01 -7.84 -24.39
CA LEU A 857 -45.15 -8.37 -25.15
C LEU A 857 -46.19 -7.26 -25.34
N LYS A 858 -46.05 -6.50 -26.43
CA LYS A 858 -47.14 -6.03 -27.30
C LYS A 858 -46.54 -5.22 -28.45
N GLY A 859 -46.04 -5.98 -29.42
CA GLY A 859 -45.76 -5.52 -30.77
C GLY A 859 -46.44 -6.48 -31.74
N ILE A 860 -47.76 -6.36 -31.85
CA ILE A 860 -48.50 -6.75 -33.06
C ILE A 860 -49.37 -5.55 -33.41
N THR A 861 -49.07 -5.04 -34.59
CA THR A 861 -49.63 -3.96 -35.39
C THR A 861 -51.17 -3.95 -35.53
N ALA A 862 -51.75 -2.74 -35.57
CA ALA A 862 -52.47 -2.16 -36.73
C ALA A 862 -53.81 -1.47 -36.36
N LEU A 863 -53.98 -0.26 -36.93
CA LEU A 863 -55.24 0.50 -37.17
C LEU A 863 -55.90 1.12 -35.91
N ALA A 864 -56.35 2.36 -35.87
CA ALA A 864 -56.38 3.47 -36.82
C ALA A 864 -56.55 4.78 -36.01
N GLU A 865 -56.23 5.88 -36.69
CA GLU A 865 -56.44 7.30 -36.42
C GLU A 865 -57.64 7.67 -35.53
N LEU A 866 -57.46 8.68 -34.68
CA LEU A 866 -58.25 9.92 -34.71
C LEU A 866 -57.57 10.99 -33.84
N GLU A 867 -57.23 12.08 -34.52
CA GLU A 867 -56.71 13.36 -34.03
C GLU A 867 -57.78 14.16 -33.24
N PHE A 868 -57.38 15.39 -32.85
CA PHE A 868 -58.10 16.53 -32.28
C PHE A 868 -57.86 16.74 -30.79
N GLU A 869 -57.50 17.91 -30.31
CA GLU A 869 -56.88 19.14 -30.85
C GLU A 869 -56.46 19.92 -29.59
N GLU A 870 -55.39 20.69 -29.67
CA GLU A 870 -54.96 21.60 -28.62
C GLU A 870 -56.00 22.71 -28.40
N GLU A 871 -56.29 23.05 -27.14
CA GLU A 871 -56.56 24.45 -26.78
C GLU A 871 -56.06 24.69 -25.35
N GLU A 872 -55.12 25.62 -25.23
CA GLU A 872 -54.52 26.16 -24.02
C GLU A 872 -55.38 27.37 -23.52
N PRO A 873 -55.00 28.09 -22.47
CA PRO A 873 -55.35 27.88 -21.05
C PRO A 873 -56.34 28.93 -20.50
N ASP A 874 -56.92 28.69 -19.33
CA ASP A 874 -57.18 29.77 -18.36
C ASP A 874 -57.27 29.24 -16.92
N GLN A 875 -56.59 29.97 -16.03
CA GLN A 875 -56.41 29.78 -14.59
C GLN A 875 -57.71 30.01 -13.76
N PRO A 876 -57.77 29.68 -12.45
CA PRO A 876 -56.67 29.44 -11.50
C PRO A 876 -56.63 28.07 -10.78
#